data_AF-A0ABD1BLV3-F1
#
_entry.id   AF-A0ABD1BLV3-F1
#
_cell.length_a   1.000
_cell.length_b   1.000
_cell.length_c   1.000
_cell.angle_alpha   90.00
_cell.angle_beta   90.00
_cell.angle_gamma   90.00
#
_symmetry.space_group_name_H-M   'P 1'
#
loop_
_entity.id
_entity.type
_entity.pdbx_description
1 polymer ?
#
loop_
_entity_poly.entity_id
_entity_poly.type
_entity_poly.pdbx_seq_one_letter_code
_entity_poly.pdbx_strand_id
1 'polypeptide(L)'
;MLDSIPGKQFVSIKATALVTILSWLAKNGFAPKDELIAMIADSIIENPVTKEEDIIGCSFLLNLVDASNAVEVIEKQLKIRENYQEIQSIMSLGMIYSLLHDSGVECTAPIQRRELLRKNFERKQTESLSDDMSRIDKLQSTFWKEWKHKLEEKMHVADRSRILERIIPGVDTERFLSHDIEYIKVAVFSLIESVQSEKKLILKDVLKLADTYGLKRSEVILRYLSSILCSEIWTNEDITAEILQVKEEILAFASDTIQTISTIVYPAVSGLTKERLAYIYGLLSECYHHLGESKEASLLIQPHDSFVGLSNLYNILKQECSRVSFITDLDFKNIAELGGLNFDSFNNEVHAHINEMNLEALAKMVESLTGFFMENSSKGLISWQDVYKQYIMNLLDTLKSRRDLDFGSTESFQGFLSQLEQTYDHCRVYVRILEPVQALEILKRHFTLILPPNDSYMHIPDSSTWQECLILLVNFWIRLADEMQEVKSSSPSLVENLVLSPECINSCLTVLMKLVMDDSLSPSQAWAAILIYLRSGLVGDCATEVFNFCRAMVFSGCGFGPISDVFSDLSSRYPTVLRDLPHLYLSVLEPILQDLVSGAHETQNLYRLLSSLSNLEGNLGELKRVRLVVWEQLVIFSENLELPSQVRVYSLELMQFISGKNIKGSSSEVQSNVLPWDGSAELLSSMQKTEDTLNQALPDKADGSSRLTNTLVALKSSQIAVTSISPGLEISPEDLSSVETSVSCFSKLSAAVATASQAEALLAILEGWEELFEAKKVEVLPSNEATDQGNDWGDDDWNDGWETLQESEPVEKEKKEYVVSAHPLHSCWLDIFRKYIALCMPGNVLRLIDGSLQKPEEVLLDENEAESLAGSLAKTDPLLALKISLLLPYERIRTQCLNVVEEQLKQEGIPELSSPSHHEVLLLVIYSGTLSTIISNSCYGSLFSFLCYLIGKLSREFQEEQITQADNRGSNASSERRSTSCFGELMFPCFVSGLVKADQQILAGFLVTKFMHSNPSLSLINVAEASLRRYLEKQLESLEHSEDSFGESTELETLKNTVSSLRGNSKEVIRSALASLSSCTNSR
;
A
#
# COMPACT_ATOMS: atom_id res chain seq x y z
N MET A 1 -90.42 38.50 -67.71
CA MET A 1 -89.08 37.88 -67.73
C MET A 1 -88.65 37.60 -66.29
N LEU A 2 -89.33 36.66 -65.63
CA LEU A 2 -89.05 36.19 -64.26
C LEU A 2 -88.77 34.68 -64.23
N ASP A 3 -88.69 34.03 -65.40
CA ASP A 3 -88.52 32.59 -65.54
C ASP A 3 -87.12 32.30 -66.08
N SER A 4 -86.09 32.52 -65.26
CA SER A 4 -84.81 31.79 -65.36
C SER A 4 -83.88 32.20 -64.21
N ILE A 5 -83.93 31.48 -63.09
CA ILE A 5 -82.80 31.38 -62.16
C ILE A 5 -82.63 29.88 -61.88
N PRO A 6 -81.61 29.21 -62.47
CA PRO A 6 -81.30 27.83 -62.13
C PRO A 6 -80.74 27.78 -60.72
N GLY A 7 -81.18 26.80 -59.94
CA GLY A 7 -80.96 26.73 -58.50
C GLY A 7 -79.52 26.46 -58.06
N LYS A 8 -79.07 27.22 -57.07
CA LYS A 8 -78.76 26.78 -55.69
C LYS A 8 -78.43 28.02 -54.84
N GLN A 9 -78.65 27.88 -53.52
CA GLN A 9 -78.15 28.69 -52.40
C GLN A 9 -78.90 29.99 -51.98
N PHE A 10 -79.37 29.93 -50.73
CA PHE A 10 -79.61 30.97 -49.72
C PHE A 10 -79.83 32.44 -50.13
N VAL A 11 -80.91 32.73 -50.87
CA VAL A 11 -81.51 34.07 -50.80
C VAL A 11 -82.23 34.20 -49.47
N SER A 12 -81.88 35.21 -48.66
CA SER A 12 -82.51 35.42 -47.35
C SER A 12 -84.04 35.52 -47.48
N ILE A 13 -84.80 35.08 -46.46
CA ILE A 13 -86.28 35.17 -46.46
C ILE A 13 -86.72 36.62 -46.71
N LYS A 14 -85.95 37.58 -46.18
CA LYS A 14 -86.13 39.01 -46.37
C LYS A 14 -85.96 39.42 -47.84
N ALA A 15 -84.89 38.99 -48.51
CA ALA A 15 -84.67 39.26 -49.93
C ALA A 15 -85.74 38.60 -50.82
N THR A 16 -86.15 37.37 -50.52
CA THR A 16 -87.21 36.66 -51.27
C THR A 16 -88.57 37.38 -51.12
N ALA A 17 -88.91 37.82 -49.91
CA ALA A 17 -90.12 38.60 -49.66
C ALA A 17 -90.08 39.93 -50.43
N LEU A 18 -88.96 40.66 -50.37
CA LEU A 18 -88.81 41.94 -51.05
C LEU A 18 -88.81 41.82 -52.58
N VAL A 19 -88.18 40.80 -53.17
CA VAL A 19 -88.24 40.51 -54.61
C VAL A 19 -89.66 40.16 -55.05
N THR A 20 -90.42 39.43 -54.21
CA THR A 20 -91.83 39.10 -54.48
C THR A 20 -92.71 40.36 -54.44
N ILE A 21 -92.48 41.25 -53.47
CA ILE A 21 -93.15 42.55 -53.38
C ILE A 21 -92.82 43.40 -54.61
N LEU A 22 -91.55 43.46 -55.03
CA LEU A 22 -91.14 44.18 -56.24
C LEU A 22 -91.79 43.63 -57.50
N SER A 23 -91.82 42.30 -57.66
CA SER A 23 -92.46 41.63 -58.80
C SER A 23 -93.95 41.99 -58.87
N TRP A 24 -94.62 42.04 -57.71
CA TRP A 24 -96.01 42.48 -57.62
C TRP A 24 -96.17 43.97 -57.96
N LEU A 25 -95.32 44.84 -57.42
CA LEU A 25 -95.35 46.29 -57.71
C LEU A 25 -95.11 46.58 -59.20
N ALA A 26 -94.12 45.92 -59.80
CA ALA A 26 -93.78 46.06 -61.22
C ALA A 26 -94.92 45.56 -62.14
N LYS A 27 -95.57 44.44 -61.81
CA LYS A 27 -96.74 43.93 -62.55
C LYS A 27 -97.93 44.89 -62.49
N ASN A 28 -98.02 45.72 -61.45
CA ASN A 28 -99.08 46.72 -61.27
C ASN A 28 -98.63 48.14 -61.68
N GLY A 29 -97.47 48.30 -62.32
CA GLY A 29 -97.01 49.57 -62.90
C GLY A 29 -96.44 50.57 -61.89
N PHE A 30 -96.13 50.17 -60.65
CA PHE A 30 -95.49 51.05 -59.67
C PHE A 30 -93.96 50.99 -59.79
N ALA A 31 -93.33 52.16 -59.89
CA ALA A 31 -91.87 52.29 -59.82
C ALA A 31 -91.42 52.22 -58.35
N PRO A 32 -90.56 51.27 -57.97
CA PRO A 32 -90.04 51.19 -56.61
C PRO A 32 -89.11 52.37 -56.31
N LYS A 33 -89.12 52.84 -55.06
CA LYS A 33 -88.14 53.83 -54.59
C LYS A 33 -86.75 53.20 -54.51
N ASP A 34 -85.72 54.02 -54.70
CA ASP A 34 -84.32 53.63 -54.59
C ASP A 34 -83.99 52.97 -53.24
N GLU A 35 -84.56 53.43 -52.14
CA GLU A 35 -84.41 52.80 -50.81
C GLU A 35 -84.81 51.31 -50.79
N LEU A 36 -85.89 50.95 -51.50
CA LEU A 36 -86.35 49.56 -51.57
C LEU A 36 -85.42 48.70 -52.43
N ILE A 37 -84.90 49.26 -53.53
CA ILE A 37 -83.91 48.59 -54.40
C ILE A 37 -82.58 48.41 -53.66
N ALA A 38 -82.12 49.44 -52.95
CA ALA A 38 -80.92 49.40 -52.12
C ALA A 38 -81.05 48.40 -50.97
N MET A 39 -82.20 48.33 -50.29
CA MET A 39 -82.46 47.31 -49.24
C MET A 39 -82.45 45.87 -49.77
N ILE A 40 -82.88 45.66 -51.02
CA ILE A 40 -82.84 44.34 -51.65
C ILE A 40 -81.41 43.96 -52.01
N ALA A 41 -80.67 44.88 -52.61
CA ALA A 41 -79.26 44.68 -52.89
C ALA A 41 -78.49 44.42 -51.58
N ASP A 42 -78.67 45.24 -50.55
CA ASP A 42 -78.05 45.06 -49.23
C ASP A 42 -78.39 43.67 -48.67
N SER A 43 -79.66 43.25 -48.71
CA SER A 43 -80.07 41.93 -48.19
C SER A 43 -79.59 40.72 -49.00
N ILE A 44 -79.23 40.90 -50.27
CA ILE A 44 -78.58 39.87 -51.10
C ILE A 44 -77.07 39.81 -50.80
N ILE A 45 -76.46 40.94 -50.43
CA ILE A 45 -75.03 41.12 -50.20
C ILE A 45 -74.63 40.88 -48.71
N GLU A 46 -75.58 40.68 -47.80
CA GLU A 46 -75.38 40.66 -46.32
C GLU A 46 -75.03 39.29 -45.69
N ASN A 47 -75.13 38.16 -46.41
CA ASN A 47 -74.75 36.81 -45.91
C ASN A 47 -73.29 36.46 -46.24
N PRO A 48 -72.65 35.32 -45.86
CA PRO A 48 -71.34 35.00 -46.42
C PRO A 48 -71.46 34.86 -47.95
N VAL A 49 -70.96 35.86 -48.69
CA VAL A 49 -71.36 36.07 -50.09
C VAL A 49 -70.38 35.41 -51.05
N THR A 50 -70.92 34.63 -51.98
CA THR A 50 -70.19 34.14 -53.14
C THR A 50 -70.02 35.25 -54.19
N LYS A 51 -68.96 35.20 -55.00
CA LYS A 51 -68.76 36.19 -56.09
C LYS A 51 -69.99 36.35 -56.99
N GLU A 52 -70.79 35.30 -57.17
CA GLU A 52 -72.00 35.30 -57.98
C GLU A 52 -73.15 36.08 -57.34
N GLU A 53 -73.37 35.93 -56.02
CA GLU A 53 -74.36 36.68 -55.26
C GLU A 53 -73.99 38.17 -55.17
N ASP A 54 -72.70 38.50 -55.04
CA ASP A 54 -72.22 39.88 -55.11
C ASP A 54 -72.49 40.52 -56.48
N ILE A 55 -72.28 39.78 -57.57
CA ILE A 55 -72.62 40.22 -58.93
C ILE A 55 -74.13 40.45 -59.05
N ILE A 56 -74.94 39.54 -58.51
CA ILE A 56 -76.41 39.63 -58.53
C ILE A 56 -76.88 40.87 -57.74
N GLY A 57 -76.40 41.06 -56.51
CA GLY A 57 -76.72 42.22 -55.69
C GLY A 57 -76.31 43.54 -56.35
N CYS A 58 -75.08 43.62 -56.88
CA CYS A 58 -74.62 44.79 -57.64
C CYS A 58 -75.45 45.04 -58.92
N SER A 59 -75.99 43.99 -59.55
CA SER A 59 -76.89 44.16 -60.71
C SER A 59 -78.22 44.81 -60.34
N PHE A 60 -78.71 44.63 -59.11
CA PHE A 60 -79.89 45.36 -58.60
C PHE A 60 -79.57 46.84 -58.38
N LEU A 61 -78.37 47.18 -57.88
CA LEU A 61 -77.92 48.57 -57.66
C LEU A 61 -77.84 49.42 -58.93
N LEU A 62 -77.77 48.82 -60.12
CA LEU A 62 -77.81 49.56 -61.39
C LEU A 62 -79.20 50.11 -61.77
N ASN A 63 -80.25 49.65 -61.08
CA ASN A 63 -81.62 50.12 -61.29
C ASN A 63 -81.97 51.32 -60.42
N LEU A 64 -81.03 51.81 -59.59
CA LEU A 64 -81.21 53.03 -58.80
C LEU A 64 -81.28 54.26 -59.72
N VAL A 65 -82.14 55.21 -59.36
CA VAL A 65 -82.25 56.52 -60.03
C VAL A 65 -81.06 57.40 -59.65
N ASP A 66 -80.68 57.41 -58.37
CA ASP A 66 -79.43 58.02 -57.89
C ASP A 66 -78.38 56.94 -57.63
N ALA A 67 -77.40 56.87 -58.54
CA ALA A 67 -76.31 55.90 -58.47
C ALA A 67 -75.40 56.12 -57.23
N SER A 68 -75.37 57.31 -56.64
CA SER A 68 -74.55 57.58 -55.45
C SER A 68 -75.01 56.80 -54.21
N ASN A 69 -76.30 56.46 -54.12
CA ASN A 69 -76.82 55.60 -53.04
C ASN A 69 -76.23 54.19 -53.06
N ALA A 70 -75.77 53.69 -54.22
CA ALA A 70 -75.07 52.41 -54.30
C ALA A 70 -73.68 52.44 -53.63
N VAL A 71 -73.03 53.61 -53.61
CA VAL A 71 -71.74 53.80 -52.95
C VAL A 71 -71.87 53.55 -51.46
N GLU A 72 -72.95 54.03 -50.83
CA GLU A 72 -73.20 53.80 -49.41
C GLU A 72 -73.40 52.31 -49.10
N VAL A 73 -74.13 51.57 -49.95
CA VAL A 73 -74.33 50.12 -49.79
C VAL A 73 -72.99 49.38 -49.94
N ILE A 74 -72.18 49.73 -50.95
CA ILE A 74 -70.87 49.09 -51.18
C ILE A 74 -69.87 49.45 -50.07
N GLU A 75 -69.81 50.71 -49.63
CA GLU A 75 -68.93 51.14 -48.52
C GLU A 75 -69.37 50.53 -47.17
N LYS A 76 -70.67 50.35 -46.94
CA LYS A 76 -71.19 49.63 -45.76
C LYS A 76 -70.76 48.18 -45.78
N GLN A 77 -70.87 47.50 -46.92
CA GLN A 77 -70.46 46.10 -47.07
C GLN A 77 -68.93 45.91 -46.97
N LEU A 78 -68.15 46.89 -47.45
CA LEU A 78 -66.70 46.94 -47.24
C LEU A 78 -66.28 47.08 -45.77
N LYS A 79 -67.14 47.67 -44.91
CA LYS A 79 -66.89 47.79 -43.47
C LYS A 79 -67.31 46.55 -42.67
N ILE A 80 -68.30 45.79 -43.17
CA ILE A 80 -68.87 44.63 -42.47
C ILE A 80 -68.05 43.36 -42.76
N ARG A 81 -67.49 43.23 -43.96
CA ARG A 81 -66.76 42.03 -44.36
C ARG A 81 -65.36 42.01 -43.77
N GLU A 82 -65.02 40.89 -43.14
CA GLU A 82 -63.67 40.62 -42.61
C GLU A 82 -62.82 39.77 -43.56
N ASN A 83 -63.46 38.98 -44.43
CA ASN A 83 -62.77 38.07 -45.33
C ASN A 83 -62.22 38.79 -46.58
N TYR A 84 -60.90 38.74 -46.78
CA TYR A 84 -60.21 39.38 -47.91
C TYR A 84 -60.81 39.00 -49.28
N GLN A 85 -61.22 37.74 -49.49
CA GLN A 85 -61.77 37.32 -50.79
C GLN A 85 -63.12 37.98 -51.09
N GLU A 86 -63.91 38.24 -50.05
CA GLU A 86 -65.21 38.93 -50.12
C GLU A 86 -65.03 40.44 -50.24
N ILE A 87 -64.02 41.01 -49.56
CA ILE A 87 -63.60 42.41 -49.71
C ILE A 87 -63.08 42.66 -51.14
N GLN A 88 -62.21 41.79 -51.66
CA GLN A 88 -61.69 41.88 -53.02
C GLN A 88 -62.81 41.74 -54.06
N SER A 89 -63.76 40.81 -53.84
CA SER A 89 -64.94 40.65 -54.68
C SER A 89 -65.73 41.96 -54.77
N ILE A 90 -66.15 42.52 -53.62
CA ILE A 90 -66.98 43.72 -53.59
C ILE A 90 -66.22 45.00 -54.00
N MET A 91 -64.92 45.13 -53.70
CA MET A 91 -64.07 46.21 -54.23
C MET A 91 -63.95 46.12 -55.75
N SER A 92 -63.71 44.91 -56.30
CA SER A 92 -63.62 44.70 -57.74
C SER A 92 -64.93 45.04 -58.46
N LEU A 93 -66.05 44.78 -57.81
CA LEU A 93 -67.39 45.14 -58.26
C LEU A 93 -67.67 46.62 -58.14
N GLY A 94 -67.26 47.27 -57.06
CA GLY A 94 -67.33 48.73 -56.89
C GLY A 94 -66.51 49.47 -57.95
N MET A 95 -65.33 48.97 -58.32
CA MET A 95 -64.54 49.50 -59.43
C MET A 95 -65.25 49.32 -60.78
N ILE A 96 -65.89 48.16 -61.03
CA ILE A 96 -66.69 47.91 -62.24
C ILE A 96 -67.92 48.82 -62.28
N TYR A 97 -68.62 48.99 -61.15
CA TYR A 97 -69.75 49.88 -61.00
C TYR A 97 -69.35 51.34 -61.30
N SER A 98 -68.22 51.79 -60.75
CA SER A 98 -67.64 53.12 -61.03
C SER A 98 -67.35 53.32 -62.52
N LEU A 99 -66.70 52.35 -63.17
CA LEU A 99 -66.39 52.39 -64.60
C LEU A 99 -67.66 52.47 -65.47
N LEU A 100 -68.71 51.74 -65.10
CA LEU A 100 -69.98 51.76 -65.82
C LEU A 100 -70.64 53.14 -65.77
N HIS A 101 -70.61 53.80 -64.62
CA HIS A 101 -71.20 55.13 -64.44
C HIS A 101 -70.30 56.27 -64.98
N ASP A 102 -68.99 56.08 -65.03
CA ASP A 102 -68.05 57.03 -65.65
C ASP A 102 -68.13 57.03 -67.20
N SER A 103 -68.46 55.89 -67.82
CA SER A 103 -68.74 55.78 -69.27
C SER A 103 -70.06 56.44 -69.73
N GLY A 104 -70.66 57.28 -68.87
CA GLY A 104 -72.07 57.59 -68.75
C GLY A 104 -72.79 58.34 -69.86
N VAL A 105 -72.72 57.94 -71.13
CA VAL A 105 -73.51 58.59 -72.20
C VAL A 105 -74.27 57.63 -73.14
N GLU A 106 -73.97 56.33 -73.24
CA GLU A 106 -74.57 55.52 -74.33
C GLU A 106 -75.68 54.50 -73.95
N CYS A 107 -76.03 54.31 -72.67
CA CYS A 107 -76.97 53.25 -72.27
C CYS A 107 -78.17 53.77 -71.45
N THR A 108 -79.26 54.15 -72.13
CA THR A 108 -80.53 54.56 -71.51
C THR A 108 -81.43 53.36 -71.15
N ALA A 109 -81.23 52.19 -71.76
CA ALA A 109 -82.06 51.01 -71.53
C ALA A 109 -81.48 50.03 -70.49
N PRO A 110 -82.28 49.50 -69.54
CA PRO A 110 -81.83 48.53 -68.53
C PRO A 110 -81.20 47.24 -69.11
N ILE A 111 -81.68 46.81 -70.28
CA ILE A 111 -81.17 45.62 -70.99
C ILE A 111 -79.74 45.85 -71.49
N GLN A 112 -79.43 47.04 -72.01
CA GLN A 112 -78.10 47.39 -72.51
C GLN A 112 -77.09 47.50 -71.36
N ARG A 113 -77.49 48.08 -70.21
CA ARG A 113 -76.66 48.11 -68.99
C ARG A 113 -76.34 46.71 -68.48
N ARG A 114 -77.32 45.79 -68.55
CA ARG A 114 -77.16 44.38 -68.16
C ARG A 114 -76.21 43.61 -69.09
N GLU A 115 -76.27 43.83 -70.40
CA GLU A 115 -75.32 43.24 -71.35
C GLU A 115 -73.90 43.79 -71.17
N LEU A 116 -73.77 45.08 -70.85
CA LEU A 116 -72.47 45.74 -70.66
C LEU A 116 -71.79 45.29 -69.35
N LEU A 117 -72.55 45.14 -68.25
CA LEU A 117 -72.08 44.43 -67.05
C LEU A 117 -71.57 43.04 -67.39
N ARG A 118 -72.39 42.24 -68.07
CA ARG A 118 -72.08 40.85 -68.38
C ARG A 118 -70.82 40.75 -69.23
N LYS A 119 -70.67 41.58 -70.26
CA LYS A 119 -69.46 41.66 -71.09
C LYS A 119 -68.23 42.09 -70.29
N ASN A 120 -68.37 43.00 -69.32
CA ASN A 120 -67.24 43.44 -68.47
C ASN A 120 -66.85 42.40 -67.40
N PHE A 121 -67.80 41.61 -66.89
CA PHE A 121 -67.50 40.46 -66.02
C PHE A 121 -66.81 39.32 -66.79
N GLU A 122 -67.25 39.06 -68.03
CA GLU A 122 -66.63 38.07 -68.90
C GLU A 122 -65.21 38.51 -69.34
N ARG A 123 -64.96 39.82 -69.58
CA ARG A 123 -63.64 40.37 -69.96
C ARG A 123 -62.54 40.16 -68.92
N LYS A 124 -62.85 40.25 -67.62
CA LYS A 124 -61.85 40.09 -66.55
C LYS A 124 -61.39 38.65 -66.32
N GLN A 125 -62.00 37.64 -66.97
CA GLN A 125 -61.47 36.27 -66.92
C GLN A 125 -60.30 36.02 -67.88
N THR A 126 -59.98 36.94 -68.82
CA THR A 126 -59.01 36.62 -69.90
C THR A 126 -57.82 37.57 -70.02
N GLU A 127 -57.81 38.79 -69.48
CA GLU A 127 -56.66 39.71 -69.69
C GLU A 127 -56.27 40.50 -68.42
N SER A 128 -54.97 40.43 -68.09
CA SER A 128 -54.28 41.32 -67.16
C SER A 128 -54.08 42.68 -67.85
N LEU A 129 -54.74 43.70 -67.31
CA LEU A 129 -54.74 45.07 -67.82
C LEU A 129 -53.43 45.80 -67.50
N SER A 130 -52.66 46.16 -68.52
CA SER A 130 -51.60 47.19 -68.43
C SER A 130 -51.78 48.30 -69.48
N ASP A 131 -52.13 48.01 -70.73
CA ASP A 131 -51.83 48.98 -71.79
C ASP A 131 -52.98 49.85 -72.34
N ASP A 132 -54.25 49.58 -72.01
CA ASP A 132 -55.36 50.40 -72.54
C ASP A 132 -55.88 51.50 -71.57
N MET A 133 -55.29 51.62 -70.37
CA MET A 133 -55.80 52.54 -69.34
C MET A 133 -55.36 54.01 -69.55
N SER A 134 -54.36 54.26 -70.39
CA SER A 134 -53.75 55.59 -70.59
C SER A 134 -54.54 56.54 -71.51
N ARG A 135 -55.58 56.05 -72.21
CA ARG A 135 -56.37 56.86 -73.16
C ARG A 135 -57.63 57.51 -72.60
N ILE A 136 -58.04 57.20 -71.37
CA ILE A 136 -59.27 57.73 -70.73
C ILE A 136 -58.97 58.86 -69.72
N ASP A 137 -57.69 59.14 -69.44
CA ASP A 137 -57.23 60.04 -68.36
C ASP A 137 -57.26 61.54 -68.66
N LYS A 138 -57.70 61.96 -69.85
CA LYS A 138 -57.79 63.39 -70.16
C LYS A 138 -59.22 63.79 -70.49
N LEU A 139 -59.95 64.23 -69.46
CA LEU A 139 -60.83 65.41 -69.40
C LEU A 139 -61.91 65.21 -68.31
N GLN A 140 -61.96 66.17 -67.38
CA GLN A 140 -62.90 66.36 -66.24
C GLN A 140 -63.04 65.18 -65.25
N SER A 141 -62.66 65.45 -63.98
CA SER A 141 -62.81 64.54 -62.85
C SER A 141 -64.29 64.35 -62.52
N THR A 142 -64.82 63.17 -62.81
CA THR A 142 -66.11 62.72 -62.29
C THR A 142 -65.88 62.11 -60.91
N PHE A 143 -66.85 62.26 -60.00
CA PHE A 143 -66.88 61.58 -58.69
C PHE A 143 -66.54 60.08 -58.79
N TRP A 144 -66.94 59.43 -59.88
CA TRP A 144 -66.70 58.01 -60.15
C TRP A 144 -65.23 57.66 -60.41
N LYS A 145 -64.44 58.55 -61.02
CA LYS A 145 -62.98 58.35 -61.19
C LYS A 145 -62.26 58.42 -59.85
N GLU A 146 -62.60 59.40 -59.02
CA GLU A 146 -62.01 59.57 -57.69
C GLU A 146 -62.40 58.42 -56.75
N TRP A 147 -63.66 57.98 -56.80
CA TRP A 147 -64.11 56.83 -56.01
C TRP A 147 -63.49 55.50 -56.50
N LYS A 148 -63.31 55.30 -57.81
CA LYS A 148 -62.54 54.18 -58.36
C LYS A 148 -61.10 54.19 -57.86
N HIS A 149 -60.43 55.34 -57.92
CA HIS A 149 -59.05 55.47 -57.45
C HIS A 149 -58.94 55.18 -55.94
N LYS A 150 -59.89 55.67 -55.13
CA LYS A 150 -60.01 55.35 -53.69
C LYS A 150 -60.19 53.85 -53.44
N LEU A 151 -60.94 53.14 -54.28
CA LEU A 151 -61.10 51.69 -54.20
C LEU A 151 -59.84 50.93 -54.64
N GLU A 152 -59.15 51.40 -55.68
CA GLU A 152 -57.86 50.84 -56.14
C GLU A 152 -56.77 51.01 -55.07
N GLU A 153 -56.68 52.19 -54.46
CA GLU A 153 -55.75 52.48 -53.37
C GLU A 153 -56.05 51.60 -52.14
N LYS A 154 -57.32 51.48 -51.74
CA LYS A 154 -57.73 50.57 -50.67
C LYS A 154 -57.45 49.11 -50.98
N MET A 155 -57.61 48.68 -52.23
CA MET A 155 -57.27 47.32 -52.66
C MET A 155 -55.76 47.08 -52.60
N HIS A 156 -54.94 48.04 -53.06
CA HIS A 156 -53.49 47.96 -52.95
C HIS A 156 -53.01 47.92 -51.49
N VAL A 157 -53.63 48.70 -50.60
CA VAL A 157 -53.36 48.67 -49.16
C VAL A 157 -53.75 47.32 -48.56
N ALA A 158 -54.91 46.76 -48.92
CA ALA A 158 -55.35 45.44 -48.47
C ALA A 158 -54.44 44.30 -48.97
N ASP A 159 -54.01 44.37 -50.22
CA ASP A 159 -53.07 43.41 -50.83
C ASP A 159 -51.71 43.43 -50.12
N ARG A 160 -51.17 44.62 -49.87
CA ARG A 160 -49.91 44.80 -49.12
C ARG A 160 -50.04 44.36 -47.67
N SER A 161 -51.15 44.70 -47.01
CA SER A 161 -51.44 44.27 -45.63
C SER A 161 -51.48 42.75 -45.52
N ARG A 162 -52.11 42.07 -46.48
CA ARG A 162 -52.15 40.60 -46.53
C ARG A 162 -50.79 39.99 -46.77
N ILE A 163 -49.97 40.56 -47.66
CA ILE A 163 -48.60 40.08 -47.89
C ILE A 163 -47.77 40.26 -46.61
N LEU A 164 -47.91 41.40 -45.93
CA LEU A 164 -47.24 41.67 -44.65
C LEU A 164 -47.69 40.69 -43.56
N GLU A 165 -48.98 40.46 -43.38
CA GLU A 165 -49.53 39.54 -42.39
C GLU A 165 -49.17 38.07 -42.69
N ARG A 166 -49.00 37.72 -43.98
CA ARG A 166 -48.51 36.41 -44.40
C ARG A 166 -47.03 36.20 -44.04
N ILE A 167 -46.21 37.25 -44.14
CA ILE A 167 -44.78 37.18 -43.82
C ILE A 167 -44.55 37.31 -42.30
N ILE A 168 -45.31 38.18 -41.63
CA ILE A 168 -45.23 38.45 -40.19
C ILE A 168 -46.65 38.35 -39.58
N PRO A 169 -47.02 37.18 -39.03
CA PRO A 169 -48.33 36.98 -38.42
C PRO A 169 -48.54 37.93 -37.22
N GLY A 170 -49.67 38.63 -37.19
CA GLY A 170 -50.05 39.55 -36.09
C GLY A 170 -49.43 40.95 -36.15
N VAL A 171 -48.88 41.37 -37.30
CA VAL A 171 -48.38 42.74 -37.50
C VAL A 171 -49.50 43.77 -37.58
N ASP A 172 -49.28 44.91 -36.94
CA ASP A 172 -50.08 46.12 -37.13
C ASP A 172 -49.80 46.68 -38.54
N THR A 173 -50.58 46.23 -39.51
CA THR A 173 -50.39 46.55 -40.93
C THR A 173 -50.63 48.03 -41.21
N GLU A 174 -51.49 48.70 -40.45
CA GLU A 174 -51.73 50.15 -40.57
C GLU A 174 -50.48 50.93 -40.17
N ARG A 175 -49.89 50.58 -39.01
CA ARG A 175 -48.66 51.22 -38.52
C ARG A 175 -47.43 50.88 -39.37
N PHE A 176 -47.39 49.67 -39.92
CA PHE A 176 -46.31 49.23 -40.81
C PHE A 176 -46.35 50.00 -42.15
N LEU A 177 -47.54 50.18 -42.74
CA LEU A 177 -47.70 50.92 -43.99
C LEU A 177 -47.57 52.44 -43.81
N SER A 178 -47.69 52.96 -42.59
CA SER A 178 -47.40 54.38 -42.27
C SER A 178 -45.92 54.75 -42.25
N HIS A 179 -45.01 53.82 -42.58
CA HIS A 179 -43.55 54.02 -42.60
C HIS A 179 -42.96 54.42 -41.24
N ASP A 180 -43.49 53.89 -40.14
CA ASP A 180 -42.88 54.02 -38.82
C ASP A 180 -41.62 53.14 -38.77
N ILE A 181 -40.45 53.73 -39.07
CA ILE A 181 -39.18 53.01 -39.20
C ILE A 181 -38.81 52.27 -37.91
N GLU A 182 -39.10 52.83 -36.73
CA GLU A 182 -38.82 52.19 -35.45
C GLU A 182 -39.69 50.96 -35.25
N TYR A 183 -40.99 51.06 -35.53
CA TYR A 183 -41.90 49.91 -35.47
C TYR A 183 -41.53 48.84 -36.50
N ILE A 184 -41.25 49.23 -37.74
CA ILE A 184 -40.82 48.31 -38.82
C ILE A 184 -39.56 47.57 -38.41
N LYS A 185 -38.57 48.29 -37.86
CA LYS A 185 -37.32 47.71 -37.36
C LYS A 185 -37.58 46.69 -36.25
N VAL A 186 -38.40 47.03 -35.26
CA VAL A 186 -38.76 46.11 -34.16
C VAL A 186 -39.52 44.88 -34.68
N ALA A 187 -40.49 45.06 -35.56
CA ALA A 187 -41.30 43.96 -36.11
C ALA A 187 -40.45 43.00 -36.96
N VAL A 188 -39.59 43.54 -37.84
CA VAL A 188 -38.69 42.74 -38.67
C VAL A 188 -37.63 42.03 -37.81
N PHE A 189 -37.07 42.69 -36.81
CA PHE A 189 -36.07 42.07 -35.93
C PHE A 189 -36.68 41.00 -35.02
N SER A 190 -37.89 41.22 -34.50
CA SER A 190 -38.62 40.18 -33.76
C SER A 190 -38.89 38.94 -34.61
N LEU A 191 -39.22 39.13 -35.90
CA LEU A 191 -39.36 38.02 -36.84
C LEU A 191 -38.04 37.27 -37.05
N ILE A 192 -36.93 37.99 -37.20
CA ILE A 192 -35.59 37.40 -37.33
C ILE A 192 -35.19 36.65 -36.06
N GLU A 193 -35.42 37.21 -34.88
CA GLU A 193 -35.13 36.56 -33.60
C GLU A 193 -35.97 35.28 -33.41
N SER A 194 -37.20 35.25 -33.94
CA SER A 194 -38.02 34.02 -33.93
C SER A 194 -37.39 32.84 -34.69
N VAL A 195 -36.45 33.09 -35.60
CA VAL A 195 -35.70 32.04 -36.33
C VAL A 195 -34.79 31.24 -35.40
N GLN A 196 -34.40 31.85 -34.27
CA GLN A 196 -33.61 31.16 -33.26
C GLN A 196 -34.42 30.03 -32.61
N SER A 197 -35.73 30.20 -32.46
CA SER A 197 -36.65 29.25 -31.81
C SER A 197 -37.50 28.42 -32.79
N GLU A 198 -37.55 28.77 -34.07
CA GLU A 198 -38.37 28.08 -35.07
C GLU A 198 -37.66 28.04 -36.44
N LYS A 199 -37.63 26.87 -37.09
CA LYS A 199 -37.04 26.75 -38.45
C LYS A 199 -37.95 27.42 -39.48
N LYS A 200 -37.61 28.64 -39.89
CA LYS A 200 -38.33 29.44 -40.91
C LYS A 200 -37.39 29.94 -42.01
N LEU A 201 -37.71 29.65 -43.27
CA LEU A 201 -36.94 30.11 -44.45
C LEU A 201 -37.38 31.51 -44.87
N ILE A 202 -37.05 32.52 -44.07
CA ILE A 202 -37.57 33.90 -44.23
C ILE A 202 -36.59 34.90 -44.85
N LEU A 203 -35.32 34.54 -45.04
CA LEU A 203 -34.27 35.48 -45.47
C LEU A 203 -34.64 36.26 -46.74
N LYS A 204 -35.13 35.57 -47.78
CA LYS A 204 -35.50 36.22 -49.05
C LYS A 204 -36.64 37.21 -48.90
N ASP A 205 -37.62 36.91 -48.05
CA ASP A 205 -38.79 37.75 -47.85
C ASP A 205 -38.45 38.94 -46.96
N VAL A 206 -37.61 38.74 -45.95
CA VAL A 206 -37.10 39.81 -45.08
C VAL A 206 -36.18 40.77 -45.83
N LEU A 207 -35.31 40.28 -46.71
CA LEU A 207 -34.47 41.13 -47.57
C LEU A 207 -35.33 41.99 -48.52
N LYS A 208 -36.39 41.42 -49.12
CA LYS A 208 -37.35 42.20 -49.92
C LYS A 208 -38.06 43.28 -49.10
N LEU A 209 -38.43 42.98 -47.85
CA LEU A 209 -39.02 43.97 -46.94
C LEU A 209 -38.01 45.07 -46.61
N ALA A 210 -36.75 44.71 -46.34
CA ALA A 210 -35.69 45.68 -46.07
C ALA A 210 -35.46 46.62 -47.24
N ASP A 211 -35.37 46.07 -48.47
CA ASP A 211 -35.21 46.86 -49.70
C ASP A 211 -36.43 47.77 -49.97
N THR A 212 -37.64 47.32 -49.64
CA THR A 212 -38.89 48.06 -49.89
C THR A 212 -39.10 49.22 -48.91
N TYR A 213 -38.72 49.04 -47.63
CA TYR A 213 -39.00 50.00 -46.55
C TYR A 213 -37.76 50.73 -46.02
N GLY A 214 -36.60 50.58 -46.68
CA GLY A 214 -35.40 51.38 -46.41
C GLY A 214 -34.57 50.95 -45.19
N LEU A 215 -34.68 49.69 -44.76
CA LEU A 215 -33.81 49.15 -43.71
C LEU A 215 -32.41 48.87 -44.27
N LYS A 216 -31.38 49.04 -43.44
CA LYS A 216 -30.01 48.71 -43.83
C LYS A 216 -29.88 47.21 -44.05
N ARG A 217 -29.59 46.82 -45.30
CA ARG A 217 -29.41 45.42 -45.70
C ARG A 217 -28.35 44.69 -44.87
N SER A 218 -27.23 45.35 -44.55
CA SER A 218 -26.17 44.79 -43.70
C SER A 218 -26.64 44.46 -42.28
N GLU A 219 -27.41 45.36 -41.65
CA GLU A 219 -27.92 45.17 -40.28
C GLU A 219 -28.90 43.99 -40.21
N VAL A 220 -29.73 43.82 -41.24
CA VAL A 220 -30.68 42.70 -41.37
C VAL A 220 -29.94 41.37 -41.54
N ILE A 221 -28.92 41.32 -42.41
CA ILE A 221 -28.12 40.10 -42.65
C ILE A 221 -27.34 39.70 -41.39
N LEU A 222 -26.69 40.64 -40.70
CA LEU A 222 -25.92 40.37 -39.48
C LEU A 222 -26.80 39.87 -38.31
N ARG A 223 -28.00 40.44 -38.15
CA ARG A 223 -28.98 39.97 -37.15
C ARG A 223 -29.52 38.58 -37.49
N TYR A 224 -29.77 38.31 -38.78
CA TYR A 224 -30.20 37.00 -39.23
C TYR A 224 -29.12 35.94 -39.06
N LEU A 225 -27.88 36.26 -39.45
CA LEU A 225 -26.71 35.42 -39.23
C LEU A 225 -26.51 35.09 -37.75
N SER A 226 -26.66 36.10 -36.87
CA SER A 226 -26.59 35.88 -35.43
C SER A 226 -27.67 34.93 -34.93
N SER A 227 -28.91 35.12 -35.38
CA SER A 227 -30.07 34.33 -34.93
C SER A 227 -29.99 32.88 -35.41
N ILE A 228 -29.53 32.65 -36.64
CA ILE A 228 -29.31 31.30 -37.19
C ILE A 228 -28.17 30.58 -36.48
N LEU A 229 -27.01 31.23 -36.33
CA LEU A 229 -25.84 30.59 -35.71
C LEU A 229 -26.08 30.29 -34.22
N CYS A 230 -26.87 31.10 -33.52
CA CYS A 230 -27.25 30.85 -32.13
C CYS A 230 -28.42 29.86 -31.97
N SER A 231 -28.99 29.31 -33.04
CA SER A 231 -30.19 28.47 -32.95
C SER A 231 -29.89 26.99 -32.77
N GLU A 232 -30.39 26.36 -31.72
CA GLU A 232 -30.23 24.90 -31.50
C GLU A 232 -31.03 24.04 -32.50
N ILE A 233 -32.05 24.61 -33.16
CA ILE A 233 -32.98 23.85 -34.01
C ILE A 233 -32.45 23.64 -35.43
N TRP A 234 -31.55 24.52 -35.89
CA TRP A 234 -31.01 24.46 -37.24
C TRP A 234 -29.84 23.46 -37.32
N THR A 235 -29.85 22.59 -38.33
CA THR A 235 -28.71 21.71 -38.59
C THR A 235 -27.58 22.49 -39.27
N ASN A 236 -26.33 22.05 -39.10
CA ASN A 236 -25.18 22.74 -39.70
C ASN A 236 -25.23 22.73 -41.25
N GLU A 237 -25.85 21.71 -41.85
CA GLU A 237 -26.10 21.62 -43.29
C GLU A 237 -27.14 22.65 -43.78
N ASP A 238 -28.21 22.83 -43.01
CA ASP A 238 -29.23 23.85 -43.33
C ASP A 238 -28.64 25.27 -43.23
N ILE A 239 -27.82 25.52 -42.20
CA ILE A 239 -27.14 26.80 -41.97
C ILE A 239 -26.21 27.13 -43.14
N THR A 240 -25.39 26.17 -43.56
CA THR A 240 -24.46 26.35 -44.68
C THR A 240 -25.20 26.64 -45.99
N ALA A 241 -26.31 25.94 -46.26
CA ALA A 241 -27.11 26.15 -47.48
C ALA A 241 -27.78 27.53 -47.53
N GLU A 242 -28.25 28.05 -46.40
CA GLU A 242 -28.85 29.40 -46.34
C GLU A 242 -27.79 30.49 -46.42
N ILE A 243 -26.67 30.37 -45.69
CA ILE A 243 -25.61 31.38 -45.69
C ILE A 243 -24.87 31.44 -47.04
N LEU A 244 -24.76 30.32 -47.77
CA LEU A 244 -24.20 30.29 -49.13
C LEU A 244 -24.86 31.30 -50.07
N GLN A 245 -26.16 31.57 -49.91
CA GLN A 245 -26.90 32.50 -50.76
C GLN A 245 -26.53 33.98 -50.52
N VAL A 246 -25.98 34.30 -49.34
CA VAL A 246 -25.61 35.67 -48.91
C VAL A 246 -24.13 35.81 -48.58
N LYS A 247 -23.31 34.78 -48.89
CA LYS A 247 -21.91 34.70 -48.50
C LYS A 247 -21.07 35.87 -49.00
N GLU A 248 -21.22 36.27 -50.26
CA GLU A 248 -20.48 37.41 -50.84
C GLU A 248 -20.85 38.73 -50.15
N GLU A 249 -22.11 38.90 -49.75
CA GLU A 249 -22.56 40.09 -49.03
C GLU A 249 -21.98 40.13 -47.60
N ILE A 250 -21.90 38.98 -46.92
CA ILE A 250 -21.28 38.88 -45.58
C ILE A 250 -19.79 39.27 -45.63
N LEU A 251 -19.06 38.80 -46.65
CA LEU A 251 -17.65 39.13 -46.82
C LEU A 251 -17.41 40.60 -47.17
N ALA A 252 -18.38 41.26 -47.84
CA ALA A 252 -18.32 42.70 -48.10
C ALA A 252 -18.43 43.55 -46.81
N PHE A 253 -19.02 42.99 -45.74
CA PHE A 253 -19.11 43.63 -44.40
C PHE A 253 -18.24 42.90 -43.37
N ALA A 254 -17.04 42.46 -43.76
CA ALA A 254 -16.19 41.60 -42.93
C ALA A 254 -15.88 42.17 -41.53
N SER A 255 -15.66 43.48 -41.38
CA SER A 255 -15.41 44.11 -40.06
C SER A 255 -16.60 43.98 -39.12
N ASP A 256 -17.79 44.33 -39.60
CA ASP A 256 -19.03 44.28 -38.83
C ASP A 256 -19.43 42.82 -38.53
N THR A 257 -19.12 41.90 -39.46
CA THR A 257 -19.32 40.46 -39.30
C THR A 257 -18.43 39.90 -38.20
N ILE A 258 -17.13 40.23 -38.19
CA ILE A 258 -16.21 39.82 -37.12
C ILE A 258 -16.69 40.37 -35.78
N GLN A 259 -17.06 41.65 -35.70
CA GLN A 259 -17.56 42.24 -34.45
C GLN A 259 -18.83 41.52 -33.95
N THR A 260 -19.76 41.24 -34.86
CA THR A 260 -21.02 40.54 -34.54
C THR A 260 -20.75 39.11 -34.07
N ILE A 261 -19.87 38.37 -34.76
CA ILE A 261 -19.49 37.01 -34.36
C ILE A 261 -18.83 37.02 -32.99
N SER A 262 -17.87 37.92 -32.76
CA SER A 262 -17.11 37.96 -31.51
C SER A 262 -17.94 38.38 -30.30
N THR A 263 -18.93 39.28 -30.48
CA THR A 263 -19.71 39.84 -29.36
C THR A 263 -21.03 39.12 -29.08
N ILE A 264 -21.68 38.56 -30.11
CA ILE A 264 -23.02 37.98 -29.99
C ILE A 264 -22.98 36.47 -30.20
N VAL A 265 -22.38 36.01 -31.31
CA VAL A 265 -22.51 34.60 -31.73
C VAL A 265 -21.59 33.68 -30.92
N TYR A 266 -20.31 34.00 -30.84
CA TYR A 266 -19.33 33.15 -30.18
C TYR A 266 -19.64 32.95 -28.69
N PRO A 267 -20.06 33.95 -27.89
CA PRO A 267 -20.48 33.71 -26.51
C PRO A 267 -21.71 32.79 -26.37
N ALA A 268 -22.67 32.89 -27.30
CA ALA A 268 -23.94 32.16 -27.22
C ALA A 268 -23.85 30.68 -27.66
N VAL A 269 -22.95 30.34 -28.58
CA VAL A 269 -22.81 28.95 -29.10
C VAL A 269 -22.10 28.07 -28.09
N SER A 270 -22.57 26.87 -27.80
CA SER A 270 -21.89 25.96 -26.87
C SER A 270 -20.58 25.41 -27.44
N GLY A 271 -19.56 25.30 -26.58
CA GLY A 271 -18.28 24.66 -26.87
C GLY A 271 -18.36 23.20 -27.29
N LEU A 272 -19.44 22.52 -26.90
CA LEU A 272 -19.72 21.13 -27.27
C LEU A 272 -20.12 20.99 -28.74
N THR A 273 -20.72 22.03 -29.34
CA THR A 273 -21.20 22.05 -30.74
C THR A 273 -20.07 22.34 -31.73
N LYS A 274 -19.11 21.42 -31.79
CA LYS A 274 -17.84 21.54 -32.53
C LYS A 274 -18.00 21.80 -34.03
N GLU A 275 -18.93 21.14 -34.71
CA GLU A 275 -19.19 21.41 -36.13
C GLU A 275 -19.64 22.85 -36.41
N ARG A 276 -20.43 23.42 -35.50
CA ARG A 276 -20.88 24.81 -35.62
C ARG A 276 -19.76 25.80 -35.34
N LEU A 277 -18.92 25.50 -34.34
CA LEU A 277 -17.72 26.28 -34.08
C LEU A 277 -16.72 26.22 -35.24
N ALA A 278 -16.53 25.05 -35.84
CA ALA A 278 -15.70 24.90 -37.05
C ALA A 278 -16.23 25.76 -38.20
N TYR A 279 -17.55 25.86 -38.36
CA TYR A 279 -18.16 26.75 -39.35
C TYR A 279 -17.92 28.24 -39.03
N ILE A 280 -18.07 28.64 -37.76
CA ILE A 280 -17.80 30.02 -37.30
C ILE A 280 -16.32 30.39 -37.52
N TYR A 281 -15.39 29.51 -37.16
CA TYR A 281 -13.96 29.72 -37.43
C TYR A 281 -13.67 29.79 -38.93
N GLY A 282 -14.37 29.00 -39.75
CA GLY A 282 -14.30 29.13 -41.20
C GLY A 282 -14.74 30.51 -41.72
N LEU A 283 -15.86 31.03 -41.24
CA LEU A 283 -16.34 32.36 -41.60
C LEU A 283 -15.38 33.46 -41.13
N LEU A 284 -14.85 33.35 -39.91
CA LEU A 284 -13.84 34.29 -39.39
C LEU A 284 -12.57 34.27 -40.25
N SER A 285 -12.05 33.09 -40.58
CA SER A 285 -10.89 32.93 -41.46
C SER A 285 -11.08 33.64 -42.80
N GLU A 286 -12.23 33.43 -43.46
CA GLU A 286 -12.55 34.08 -44.73
C GLU A 286 -12.70 35.61 -44.60
N CYS A 287 -13.30 36.11 -43.50
CA CYS A 287 -13.41 37.54 -43.24
C CYS A 287 -12.04 38.20 -43.00
N TYR A 288 -11.17 37.57 -42.20
CA TYR A 288 -9.81 38.06 -41.93
C TYR A 288 -8.93 38.01 -43.20
N HIS A 289 -9.11 36.99 -44.05
CA HIS A 289 -8.44 36.90 -45.35
C HIS A 289 -8.85 38.08 -46.27
N HIS A 290 -10.15 38.33 -46.42
CA HIS A 290 -10.65 39.45 -47.23
C HIS A 290 -10.23 40.83 -46.71
N LEU A 291 -10.18 41.02 -45.38
CA LEU A 291 -9.68 42.27 -44.79
C LEU A 291 -8.19 42.49 -45.03
N GLY A 292 -7.40 41.41 -45.07
CA GLY A 292 -5.98 41.46 -45.42
C GLY A 292 -5.71 41.85 -46.87
N GLU A 293 -6.62 41.52 -47.80
CA GLU A 293 -6.54 41.90 -49.21
C GLU A 293 -7.08 43.31 -49.50
N SER A 294 -8.03 43.80 -48.69
CA SER A 294 -8.63 45.12 -48.85
C SER A 294 -7.77 46.24 -48.22
N LYS A 295 -7.80 47.44 -48.82
CA LYS A 295 -7.07 48.63 -48.32
C LYS A 295 -7.64 49.23 -47.02
N GLU A 296 -8.66 48.63 -46.41
CA GLU A 296 -9.29 49.11 -45.17
C GLU A 296 -8.51 48.76 -43.89
N ALA A 297 -7.33 48.14 -44.04
CA ALA A 297 -6.39 47.74 -42.98
C ALA A 297 -5.88 48.86 -42.04
N SER A 298 -6.40 50.09 -42.11
CA SER A 298 -5.83 51.27 -41.45
C SER A 298 -6.56 51.77 -40.19
N LEU A 299 -7.71 51.20 -39.79
CA LEU A 299 -8.57 51.84 -38.76
C LEU A 299 -8.89 51.03 -37.49
N LEU A 300 -8.43 49.79 -37.35
CA LEU A 300 -8.63 49.02 -36.11
C LEU A 300 -7.28 48.54 -35.55
N ILE A 301 -6.69 49.37 -34.70
CA ILE A 301 -5.53 49.04 -33.89
C ILE A 301 -6.00 48.27 -32.65
N GLN A 302 -5.65 46.99 -32.56
CA GLN A 302 -5.26 46.33 -31.32
C GLN A 302 -4.12 45.33 -31.59
N PRO A 303 -3.29 45.04 -30.57
CA PRO A 303 -1.88 44.76 -30.79
C PRO A 303 -1.60 43.28 -31.03
N HIS A 304 -0.70 43.02 -31.99
CA HIS A 304 0.19 41.86 -32.11
C HIS A 304 0.04 40.86 -33.27
N ASP A 305 -1.08 40.76 -34.01
CA ASP A 305 -1.14 39.79 -35.12
C ASP A 305 -1.61 40.39 -36.44
N SER A 306 -0.88 40.06 -37.51
CA SER A 306 -1.27 40.42 -38.88
C SER A 306 -2.62 39.76 -39.23
N PHE A 307 -3.45 40.43 -40.04
CA PHE A 307 -4.71 39.85 -40.56
C PHE A 307 -4.51 38.48 -41.21
N VAL A 308 -3.34 38.26 -41.82
CA VAL A 308 -2.91 36.97 -42.41
C VAL A 308 -2.66 35.91 -41.34
N GLY A 309 -2.04 36.27 -40.21
CA GLY A 309 -1.84 35.39 -39.06
C GLY A 309 -3.15 34.90 -38.45
N LEU A 310 -4.12 35.81 -38.24
CA LEU A 310 -5.45 35.46 -37.72
C LEU A 310 -6.26 34.61 -38.70
N SER A 311 -6.19 34.92 -40.01
CA SER A 311 -6.79 34.08 -41.05
C SER A 311 -6.28 32.64 -40.99
N ASN A 312 -4.97 32.45 -40.86
CA ASN A 312 -4.35 31.13 -40.77
C ASN A 312 -4.71 30.42 -39.46
N LEU A 313 -4.70 31.14 -38.32
CA LEU A 313 -5.11 30.60 -37.02
C LEU A 313 -6.53 30.04 -37.07
N TYR A 314 -7.51 30.83 -37.55
CA TYR A 314 -8.90 30.39 -37.62
C TYR A 314 -9.11 29.25 -38.62
N ASN A 315 -8.28 29.15 -39.67
CA ASN A 315 -8.32 28.00 -40.57
C ASN A 315 -7.82 26.72 -39.88
N ILE A 316 -6.76 26.80 -39.07
CA ILE A 316 -6.27 25.68 -38.25
C ILE A 316 -7.33 25.29 -37.22
N LEU A 317 -7.91 26.26 -36.50
CA LEU A 317 -8.99 26.00 -35.52
C LEU A 317 -10.21 25.31 -36.17
N LYS A 318 -10.59 25.71 -37.39
CA LYS A 318 -11.64 25.02 -38.15
C LYS A 318 -11.29 23.54 -38.40
N GLN A 319 -10.08 23.27 -38.88
CA GLN A 319 -9.64 21.90 -39.20
C GLN A 319 -9.60 21.04 -37.94
N GLU A 320 -9.02 21.55 -36.86
CA GLU A 320 -8.91 20.83 -35.60
C GLU A 320 -10.26 20.61 -34.93
N CYS A 321 -11.12 21.63 -34.87
CA CYS A 321 -12.47 21.51 -34.33
C CYS A 321 -13.31 20.46 -35.10
N SER A 322 -13.13 20.37 -36.42
CA SER A 322 -13.76 19.33 -37.23
C SER A 322 -13.17 17.94 -37.01
N ARG A 323 -11.87 17.84 -36.69
CA ARG A 323 -11.20 16.56 -36.40
C ARG A 323 -11.69 15.98 -35.09
N VAL A 324 -11.85 16.79 -34.05
CA VAL A 324 -12.31 16.34 -32.72
C VAL A 324 -13.82 16.35 -32.54
N SER A 325 -14.59 16.58 -33.61
CA SER A 325 -16.05 16.67 -33.56
C SER A 325 -16.72 15.38 -33.07
N PHE A 326 -16.10 14.22 -33.30
CA PHE A 326 -16.60 12.91 -32.85
C PHE A 326 -16.51 12.70 -31.33
N ILE A 327 -15.75 13.54 -30.61
CA ILE A 327 -15.61 13.47 -29.15
C ILE A 327 -16.77 14.25 -28.52
N THR A 328 -17.79 13.57 -28.00
CA THR A 328 -19.04 14.21 -27.57
C THR A 328 -18.84 15.27 -26.49
N ASP A 329 -18.06 14.95 -25.46
CA ASP A 329 -18.02 15.71 -24.20
C ASP A 329 -16.96 16.82 -24.18
N LEU A 330 -16.09 16.87 -25.20
CA LEU A 330 -15.00 17.85 -25.29
C LEU A 330 -15.54 19.24 -25.62
N ASP A 331 -15.26 20.22 -24.77
CA ASP A 331 -15.57 21.62 -24.98
C ASP A 331 -14.42 22.32 -25.70
N PHE A 332 -14.62 22.67 -26.97
CA PHE A 332 -13.56 23.27 -27.77
C PHE A 332 -13.24 24.73 -27.39
N LYS A 333 -14.11 25.43 -26.64
CA LYS A 333 -13.80 26.77 -26.13
C LYS A 333 -12.81 26.74 -24.97
N ASN A 334 -12.80 25.64 -24.20
CA ASN A 334 -11.77 25.40 -23.19
C ASN A 334 -10.38 25.13 -23.82
N ILE A 335 -10.31 24.89 -25.13
CA ILE A 335 -9.07 24.71 -25.89
C ILE A 335 -8.68 26.01 -26.61
N ALA A 336 -9.62 26.64 -27.33
CA ALA A 336 -9.36 27.82 -28.13
C ALA A 336 -10.39 28.93 -27.90
N GLU A 337 -9.87 30.11 -27.54
CA GLU A 337 -10.62 31.36 -27.44
C GLU A 337 -10.53 32.17 -28.75
N LEU A 338 -11.29 33.25 -28.86
CA LEU A 338 -11.14 34.19 -29.97
C LEU A 338 -9.77 34.86 -29.90
N GLY A 339 -8.96 34.63 -30.93
CA GLY A 339 -7.61 35.21 -31.04
C GLY A 339 -6.48 34.36 -30.45
N GLY A 340 -6.75 33.18 -29.86
CA GLY A 340 -5.67 32.35 -29.30
C GLY A 340 -6.12 31.07 -28.60
N LEU A 341 -5.17 30.38 -27.97
CA LEU A 341 -5.44 29.21 -27.11
C LEU A 341 -5.81 29.65 -25.69
N ASN A 342 -6.69 28.89 -25.05
CA ASN A 342 -7.01 29.09 -23.63
C ASN A 342 -5.97 28.41 -22.74
N PHE A 343 -4.91 29.12 -22.37
CA PHE A 343 -3.80 28.54 -21.59
C PHE A 343 -4.22 27.95 -20.23
N ASP A 344 -5.28 28.46 -19.60
CA ASP A 344 -5.72 28.04 -18.26
C ASP A 344 -6.46 26.69 -18.29
N SER A 345 -7.31 26.46 -19.29
CA SER A 345 -8.11 25.23 -19.39
C SER A 345 -7.62 24.21 -20.42
N PHE A 346 -6.76 24.59 -21.36
CA PHE A 346 -6.32 23.73 -22.46
C PHE A 346 -5.81 22.36 -21.99
N ASN A 347 -4.87 22.35 -21.04
CA ASN A 347 -4.26 21.11 -20.58
C ASN A 347 -5.29 20.21 -19.88
N ASN A 348 -6.14 20.78 -19.03
CA ASN A 348 -7.14 20.04 -18.26
C ASN A 348 -8.19 19.39 -19.16
N GLU A 349 -8.66 20.14 -20.16
CA GLU A 349 -9.63 19.64 -21.14
C GLU A 349 -9.04 18.50 -21.96
N VAL A 350 -7.82 18.67 -22.48
CA VAL A 350 -7.15 17.61 -23.26
C VAL A 350 -6.95 16.37 -22.39
N HIS A 351 -6.45 16.50 -21.16
CA HIS A 351 -6.21 15.38 -20.25
C HIS A 351 -7.48 14.62 -19.87
N ALA A 352 -8.62 15.30 -19.70
CA ALA A 352 -9.89 14.68 -19.34
C ALA A 352 -10.43 13.72 -20.41
N HIS A 353 -10.06 13.95 -21.68
CA HIS A 353 -10.61 13.20 -22.82
C HIS A 353 -9.62 12.24 -23.49
N ILE A 354 -8.45 11.99 -22.87
CA ILE A 354 -7.47 11.01 -23.35
C ILE A 354 -8.00 9.60 -23.15
N ASN A 355 -8.27 8.91 -24.26
CA ASN A 355 -8.60 7.48 -24.31
C ASN A 355 -8.05 6.86 -25.60
N GLU A 356 -8.12 5.54 -25.73
CA GLU A 356 -7.57 4.79 -26.88
C GLU A 356 -8.14 5.26 -28.23
N MET A 357 -9.43 5.62 -28.28
CA MET A 357 -10.12 6.04 -29.51
C MET A 357 -9.79 7.47 -29.94
N ASN A 358 -9.46 8.33 -28.97
CA ASN A 358 -9.28 9.77 -29.16
C ASN A 358 -7.80 10.17 -29.24
N LEU A 359 -6.89 9.30 -28.80
CA LEU A 359 -5.47 9.58 -28.60
C LEU A 359 -4.80 10.24 -29.81
N GLU A 360 -4.91 9.63 -30.98
CA GLU A 360 -4.32 10.12 -32.23
C GLU A 360 -4.91 11.45 -32.70
N ALA A 361 -6.22 11.63 -32.52
CA ALA A 361 -6.90 12.86 -32.91
C ALA A 361 -6.48 14.02 -32.00
N LEU A 362 -6.37 13.78 -30.70
CA LEU A 362 -5.93 14.76 -29.70
C LEU A 362 -4.45 15.09 -29.84
N ALA A 363 -3.58 14.10 -30.02
CA ALA A 363 -2.15 14.33 -30.21
C ALA A 363 -1.86 15.21 -31.44
N LYS A 364 -2.50 14.90 -32.59
CA LYS A 364 -2.38 15.74 -33.80
C LYS A 364 -2.97 17.12 -33.64
N MET A 365 -4.05 17.27 -32.86
CA MET A 365 -4.60 18.58 -32.52
C MET A 365 -3.61 19.40 -31.70
N VAL A 366 -3.06 18.83 -30.63
CA VAL A 366 -2.05 19.51 -29.81
C VAL A 366 -0.83 19.86 -30.65
N GLU A 367 -0.33 18.96 -31.50
CA GLU A 367 0.78 19.22 -32.43
C GLU A 367 0.48 20.40 -33.37
N SER A 368 -0.70 20.42 -34.01
CA SER A 368 -1.08 21.45 -34.98
C SER A 368 -1.28 22.82 -34.31
N LEU A 369 -1.87 22.84 -33.12
CA LEU A 369 -2.12 24.07 -32.36
C LEU A 369 -0.82 24.61 -31.75
N THR A 370 -0.06 23.79 -31.04
CA THR A 370 1.20 24.23 -30.41
C THR A 370 2.24 24.62 -31.46
N GLY A 371 2.32 23.90 -32.58
CA GLY A 371 3.21 24.21 -33.71
C GLY A 371 3.00 25.61 -34.31
N PHE A 372 1.77 26.12 -34.29
CA PHE A 372 1.46 27.47 -34.79
C PHE A 372 1.92 28.58 -33.82
N PHE A 373 1.91 28.34 -32.50
CA PHE A 373 2.25 29.35 -31.47
C PHE A 373 3.71 29.30 -31.00
N MET A 374 4.57 28.49 -31.63
CA MET A 374 5.96 28.23 -31.25
C MET A 374 6.86 29.47 -31.14
N GLU A 375 6.50 30.61 -31.73
CA GLU A 375 7.35 31.80 -31.71
C GLU A 375 7.20 32.70 -30.47
N ASN A 376 6.10 32.64 -29.69
CA ASN A 376 5.83 33.68 -28.68
C ASN A 376 5.51 33.24 -27.24
N SER A 377 5.04 32.02 -26.94
CA SER A 377 4.74 31.67 -25.53
C SER A 377 4.35 30.19 -25.31
N SER A 378 5.27 29.24 -25.47
CA SER A 378 5.04 27.82 -25.14
C SER A 378 5.14 27.49 -23.64
N LYS A 379 5.33 28.47 -22.76
CA LYS A 379 5.45 28.23 -21.31
C LYS A 379 4.11 27.80 -20.72
N GLY A 380 3.93 26.49 -20.57
CA GLY A 380 2.84 25.89 -19.79
C GLY A 380 1.86 25.04 -20.60
N LEU A 381 1.95 24.98 -21.93
CA LEU A 381 1.12 24.07 -22.74
C LEU A 381 1.74 22.67 -22.79
N ILE A 382 0.89 21.64 -22.75
CA ILE A 382 1.31 20.26 -23.00
C ILE A 382 1.78 20.09 -24.44
N SER A 383 2.81 19.29 -24.65
CA SER A 383 3.23 18.83 -25.96
C SER A 383 2.34 17.68 -26.46
N TRP A 384 2.37 17.40 -27.76
CA TRP A 384 1.69 16.23 -28.31
C TRP A 384 2.25 14.91 -27.75
N GLN A 385 3.54 14.90 -27.37
CA GLN A 385 4.17 13.76 -26.70
C GLN A 385 3.62 13.55 -25.29
N ASP A 386 3.28 14.63 -24.57
CA ASP A 386 2.68 14.54 -23.23
C ASP A 386 1.30 13.89 -23.26
N VAL A 387 0.56 13.98 -24.38
CA VAL A 387 -0.72 13.26 -24.56
C VAL A 387 -0.49 11.75 -24.55
N TYR A 388 0.52 11.27 -25.31
CA TYR A 388 0.92 9.86 -25.31
C TYR A 388 1.46 9.43 -23.94
N LYS A 389 2.28 10.26 -23.29
CA LYS A 389 2.78 10.01 -21.93
C LYS A 389 1.63 9.82 -20.94
N GLN A 390 0.67 10.75 -20.92
CA GLN A 390 -0.45 10.68 -19.97
C GLN A 390 -1.34 9.46 -20.22
N TYR A 391 -1.57 9.08 -21.48
CA TYR A 391 -2.30 7.85 -21.80
C TYR A 391 -1.63 6.62 -21.19
N ILE A 392 -0.32 6.47 -21.40
CA ILE A 392 0.45 5.35 -20.84
C ILE A 392 0.42 5.40 -19.31
N MET A 393 0.61 6.57 -18.71
CA MET A 393 0.56 6.72 -17.24
C MET A 393 -0.81 6.35 -16.67
N ASN A 394 -1.92 6.75 -17.31
CA ASN A 394 -3.27 6.37 -16.89
C ASN A 394 -3.49 4.85 -16.95
N LEU A 395 -2.94 4.16 -17.97
CA LEU A 395 -2.98 2.69 -18.06
C LEU A 395 -2.18 2.05 -16.92
N LEU A 396 -0.98 2.56 -16.64
CA LEU A 396 -0.12 2.07 -15.55
C LEU A 396 -0.74 2.32 -14.17
N ASP A 397 -1.40 3.45 -13.96
CA ASP A 397 -2.11 3.76 -12.71
C ASP A 397 -3.37 2.90 -12.54
N THR A 398 -4.06 2.57 -13.64
CA THR A 398 -5.17 1.61 -13.63
C THR A 398 -4.67 0.22 -13.21
N LEU A 399 -3.54 -0.25 -13.74
CA LEU A 399 -2.90 -1.49 -13.31
C LEU A 399 -2.46 -1.44 -11.84
N LYS A 400 -1.92 -0.31 -11.39
CA LYS A 400 -1.54 -0.10 -9.99
C LYS A 400 -2.74 -0.20 -9.05
N SER A 401 -3.90 0.36 -9.41
CA SER A 401 -5.12 0.29 -8.58
C SER A 401 -5.69 -1.14 -8.44
N ARG A 402 -5.46 -2.01 -9.44
CA ARG A 402 -5.90 -3.42 -9.40
C ARG A 402 -4.96 -4.32 -8.58
N ARG A 403 -3.75 -3.84 -8.27
CA ARG A 403 -2.74 -4.53 -7.46
C ARG A 403 -3.21 -4.82 -6.04
N ASP A 404 -4.01 -3.92 -5.48
CA ASP A 404 -4.43 -3.97 -4.07
C ASP A 404 -5.32 -5.18 -3.74
N LEU A 405 -5.72 -5.97 -4.75
CA LEU A 405 -6.69 -7.04 -4.58
C LEU A 405 -6.11 -8.43 -4.31
N ASP A 406 -4.99 -8.89 -4.90
CA ASP A 406 -4.55 -10.30 -4.70
C ASP A 406 -3.10 -10.64 -5.18
N PHE A 407 -2.08 -10.46 -4.33
CA PHE A 407 -0.77 -11.12 -4.52
C PHE A 407 -0.62 -12.44 -3.73
N GLY A 408 -1.72 -12.94 -3.15
CA GLY A 408 -1.71 -14.15 -2.33
C GLY A 408 -1.55 -15.46 -3.10
N SER A 409 -1.63 -15.44 -4.43
CA SER A 409 -1.53 -16.65 -5.28
C SER A 409 -0.59 -16.44 -6.47
N THR A 410 0.04 -17.52 -6.92
CA THR A 410 0.91 -17.52 -8.12
C THR A 410 0.12 -17.26 -9.41
N GLU A 411 -1.10 -17.78 -9.51
CA GLU A 411 -1.98 -17.58 -10.67
C GLU A 411 -2.42 -16.12 -10.82
N SER A 412 -2.77 -15.45 -9.72
CA SER A 412 -3.12 -14.02 -9.75
C SER A 412 -1.91 -13.15 -10.12
N PHE A 413 -0.71 -13.48 -9.61
CA PHE A 413 0.53 -12.81 -10.00
C PHE A 413 0.85 -12.99 -11.49
N GLN A 414 0.74 -14.22 -12.01
CA GLN A 414 0.99 -14.49 -13.42
C GLN A 414 -0.03 -13.80 -14.33
N GLY A 415 -1.31 -13.74 -13.90
CA GLY A 415 -2.34 -12.95 -14.58
C GLY A 415 -2.02 -11.46 -14.61
N PHE A 416 -1.54 -10.90 -13.50
CA PHE A 416 -1.07 -9.50 -13.44
C PHE A 416 0.14 -9.26 -14.34
N LEU A 417 1.15 -10.14 -14.31
CA LEU A 417 2.34 -10.03 -15.16
C LEU A 417 1.96 -10.09 -16.64
N SER A 418 1.04 -10.97 -17.02
CA SER A 418 0.53 -11.07 -18.39
C SER A 418 -0.16 -9.77 -18.82
N GLN A 419 -0.93 -9.14 -17.94
CA GLN A 419 -1.56 -7.84 -18.22
C GLN A 419 -0.53 -6.71 -18.32
N LEU A 420 0.52 -6.73 -17.49
CA LEU A 420 1.61 -5.76 -17.54
C LEU A 420 2.37 -5.87 -18.87
N GLU A 421 2.70 -7.08 -19.31
CA GLU A 421 3.36 -7.34 -20.60
C GLU A 421 2.45 -6.92 -21.77
N GLN A 422 1.16 -7.28 -21.76
CA GLN A 422 0.20 -6.84 -22.79
C GLN A 422 0.04 -5.32 -22.86
N THR A 423 0.01 -4.65 -21.71
CA THR A 423 -0.08 -3.19 -21.64
C THR A 423 1.17 -2.54 -22.21
N TYR A 424 2.34 -3.08 -21.90
CA TYR A 424 3.60 -2.64 -22.49
C TYR A 424 3.63 -2.84 -24.01
N ASP A 425 3.28 -4.05 -24.49
CA ASP A 425 3.28 -4.35 -25.93
C ASP A 425 2.33 -3.45 -26.71
N HIS A 426 1.16 -3.13 -26.14
CA HIS A 426 0.23 -2.16 -26.70
C HIS A 426 0.82 -0.74 -26.72
N CYS A 427 1.51 -0.33 -25.65
CA CYS A 427 2.07 1.02 -25.52
C CYS A 427 3.42 1.21 -26.23
N ARG A 428 4.11 0.13 -26.62
CA ARG A 428 5.48 0.16 -27.17
C ARG A 428 5.64 1.09 -28.36
N VAL A 429 4.64 1.18 -29.23
CA VAL A 429 4.64 2.09 -30.39
C VAL A 429 4.73 3.54 -29.94
N TYR A 430 3.99 3.91 -28.90
CA TYR A 430 3.98 5.27 -28.36
C TYR A 430 5.26 5.59 -27.59
N VAL A 431 5.80 4.64 -26.81
CA VAL A 431 7.07 4.81 -26.07
C VAL A 431 8.23 5.15 -27.01
N ARG A 432 8.27 4.57 -28.21
CA ARG A 432 9.31 4.84 -29.22
C ARG A 432 9.22 6.23 -29.86
N ILE A 433 8.07 6.88 -29.76
CA ILE A 433 7.82 8.21 -30.35
C ILE A 433 8.12 9.33 -29.33
N LEU A 434 8.12 9.01 -28.03
CA LEU A 434 8.40 9.96 -26.95
C LEU A 434 9.86 10.41 -26.93
N GLU A 435 10.10 11.57 -26.30
CA GLU A 435 11.44 11.99 -25.94
C GLU A 435 12.15 10.91 -25.10
N PRO A 436 13.44 10.61 -25.35
CA PRO A 436 14.14 9.49 -24.71
C PRO A 436 14.11 9.53 -23.17
N VAL A 437 14.16 10.72 -22.56
CA VAL A 437 14.05 10.89 -21.09
C VAL A 437 12.70 10.40 -20.57
N GLN A 438 11.61 10.78 -21.26
CA GLN A 438 10.26 10.41 -20.90
C GLN A 438 9.99 8.92 -21.15
N ALA A 439 10.52 8.39 -22.27
CA ALA A 439 10.47 6.96 -22.56
C ALA A 439 11.17 6.13 -21.47
N LEU A 440 12.35 6.56 -21.02
CA LEU A 440 13.08 5.92 -19.92
C LEU A 440 12.32 6.01 -18.58
N GLU A 441 11.67 7.13 -18.28
CA GLU A 441 10.83 7.27 -17.08
C GLU A 441 9.67 6.27 -17.08
N ILE A 442 8.97 6.11 -18.21
CA ILE A 442 7.89 5.15 -18.40
C ILE A 442 8.42 3.71 -18.26
N LEU A 443 9.53 3.40 -18.90
CA LEU A 443 10.15 2.06 -18.81
C LEU A 443 10.55 1.75 -17.37
N LYS A 444 11.16 2.70 -16.63
CA LYS A 444 11.46 2.55 -15.20
C LYS A 444 10.21 2.31 -14.38
N ARG A 445 9.10 2.97 -14.73
CA ARG A 445 7.82 2.77 -14.03
C ARG A 445 7.36 1.31 -14.13
N HIS A 446 7.50 0.67 -15.30
CA HIS A 446 7.16 -0.76 -15.49
C HIS A 446 7.95 -1.69 -14.56
N PHE A 447 9.23 -1.39 -14.25
CA PHE A 447 10.00 -2.12 -13.24
C PHE A 447 9.41 -1.95 -11.83
N THR A 448 9.07 -0.71 -11.45
CA THR A 448 8.57 -0.39 -10.10
C THR A 448 7.13 -0.82 -9.83
N LEU A 449 6.35 -1.15 -10.87
CA LEU A 449 4.94 -1.55 -10.74
C LEU A 449 4.74 -2.90 -10.03
N ILE A 450 5.80 -3.60 -9.65
CA ILE A 450 5.73 -4.88 -8.94
C ILE A 450 5.95 -4.69 -7.44
N LEU A 451 6.47 -3.53 -7.01
CA LEU A 451 6.67 -3.21 -5.60
C LEU A 451 5.32 -3.19 -4.85
N PRO A 452 5.16 -3.94 -3.74
CA PRO A 452 3.97 -3.84 -2.91
C PRO A 452 3.84 -2.42 -2.31
N PRO A 453 2.62 -1.90 -2.13
CA PRO A 453 2.38 -0.52 -1.71
C PRO A 453 2.75 -0.22 -0.24
N ASN A 454 2.97 -1.24 0.59
CA ASN A 454 3.38 -1.13 1.99
C ASN A 454 4.73 -1.81 2.21
N ASP A 455 5.49 -1.36 3.23
CA ASP A 455 6.74 -1.98 3.69
C ASP A 455 6.60 -3.44 4.18
N SER A 456 5.41 -4.04 4.03
CA SER A 456 5.18 -5.47 4.23
C SER A 456 6.14 -6.28 3.36
N TYR A 457 7.04 -7.01 4.00
CA TYR A 457 7.78 -8.08 3.38
C TYR A 457 6.78 -9.14 2.89
N MET A 458 6.68 -9.31 1.58
CA MET A 458 5.98 -10.44 0.98
C MET A 458 6.77 -11.71 1.36
N HIS A 459 6.21 -12.53 2.25
CA HIS A 459 6.79 -13.84 2.55
C HIS A 459 6.46 -14.81 1.42
N ILE A 460 7.31 -14.84 0.39
CA ILE A 460 7.16 -15.73 -0.76
C ILE A 460 7.74 -17.10 -0.40
N PRO A 461 6.97 -18.19 -0.48
CA PRO A 461 7.46 -19.52 -0.17
C PRO A 461 8.39 -20.05 -1.27
N ASP A 462 9.38 -20.86 -0.87
CA ASP A 462 10.24 -21.61 -1.78
C ASP A 462 9.42 -22.72 -2.46
N SER A 463 8.88 -22.40 -3.63
CA SER A 463 8.12 -23.34 -4.46
C SER A 463 8.51 -23.17 -5.92
N SER A 464 8.43 -24.26 -6.68
CA SER A 464 8.70 -24.25 -8.13
C SER A 464 7.77 -23.29 -8.88
N THR A 465 6.53 -23.11 -8.43
CA THR A 465 5.58 -22.17 -9.06
C THR A 465 6.00 -20.72 -8.90
N TRP A 466 6.58 -20.35 -7.75
CA TRP A 466 7.12 -19.00 -7.53
C TRP A 466 8.46 -18.78 -8.25
N GLN A 467 9.23 -19.85 -8.47
CA GLN A 467 10.43 -19.84 -9.32
C GLN A 467 10.05 -19.57 -10.80
N GLU A 468 9.03 -20.24 -11.33
CA GLU A 468 8.53 -19.99 -12.69
C GLU A 468 8.02 -18.55 -12.87
N CYS A 469 7.26 -18.04 -11.90
CA CYS A 469 6.79 -16.65 -11.91
C CYS A 469 7.96 -15.64 -11.91
N LEU A 470 9.02 -15.94 -11.15
CA LEU A 470 10.23 -15.11 -11.10
C LEU A 470 10.95 -15.11 -12.44
N ILE A 471 11.10 -16.28 -13.08
CA ILE A 471 11.75 -16.41 -14.38
C ILE A 471 10.96 -15.65 -15.45
N LEU A 472 9.62 -15.76 -15.48
CA LEU A 472 8.79 -14.99 -16.40
C LEU A 472 8.99 -13.48 -16.20
N LEU A 473 9.04 -13.04 -14.96
CA LEU A 473 9.27 -11.64 -14.63
C LEU A 473 10.64 -11.15 -15.11
N VAL A 474 11.70 -11.88 -14.75
CA VAL A 474 13.07 -11.50 -15.09
C VAL A 474 13.27 -11.47 -16.61
N ASN A 475 12.66 -12.40 -17.36
CA ASN A 475 12.67 -12.37 -18.83
C ASN A 475 11.99 -11.12 -19.41
N PHE A 476 10.83 -10.74 -18.87
CA PHE A 476 10.15 -9.50 -19.28
C PHE A 476 11.03 -8.27 -19.02
N TRP A 477 11.70 -8.22 -17.86
CA TRP A 477 12.60 -7.13 -17.51
C TRP A 477 13.88 -7.07 -18.31
N ILE A 478 14.47 -8.21 -18.67
CA ILE A 478 15.60 -8.28 -19.61
C ILE A 478 15.19 -7.63 -20.94
N ARG A 479 13.98 -7.96 -21.46
CA ARG A 479 13.43 -7.34 -22.68
C ARG A 479 13.25 -5.82 -22.54
N LEU A 480 12.78 -5.35 -21.38
CA LEU A 480 12.65 -3.91 -21.11
C LEU A 480 14.02 -3.23 -21.03
N ALA A 481 15.02 -3.86 -20.42
CA ALA A 481 16.38 -3.32 -20.33
C ALA A 481 17.05 -3.20 -21.71
N ASP A 482 16.79 -4.15 -22.61
CA ASP A 482 17.23 -4.06 -24.01
C ASP A 482 16.58 -2.89 -24.74
N GLU A 483 15.28 -2.67 -24.59
CA GLU A 483 14.61 -1.50 -25.20
C GLU A 483 15.07 -0.18 -24.58
N MET A 484 15.35 -0.14 -23.26
CA MET A 484 15.98 1.03 -22.63
C MET A 484 17.35 1.35 -23.25
N GLN A 485 18.12 0.31 -23.58
CA GLN A 485 19.40 0.46 -24.24
C GLN A 485 19.25 0.97 -25.68
N GLU A 486 18.28 0.46 -26.44
CA GLU A 486 17.96 0.97 -27.78
C GLU A 486 17.59 2.46 -27.73
N VAL A 487 16.70 2.86 -26.81
CA VAL A 487 16.29 4.25 -26.62
C VAL A 487 17.49 5.14 -26.27
N LYS A 488 18.35 4.70 -25.35
CA LYS A 488 19.58 5.43 -24.98
C LYS A 488 20.53 5.61 -26.18
N SER A 489 20.70 4.56 -27.00
CA SER A 489 21.60 4.57 -28.16
C SER A 489 21.10 5.46 -29.31
N SER A 490 19.79 5.65 -29.43
CA SER A 490 19.17 6.45 -30.49
C SER A 490 19.39 7.96 -30.36
N SER A 491 19.77 8.45 -29.17
CA SER A 491 19.96 9.87 -28.87
C SER A 491 21.33 10.17 -28.24
N PRO A 492 22.38 10.43 -29.04
CA PRO A 492 23.73 10.65 -28.54
C PRO A 492 23.91 11.94 -27.71
N SER A 493 22.98 12.91 -27.80
CA SER A 493 23.00 14.15 -27.02
C SER A 493 22.59 13.99 -25.54
N LEU A 494 22.05 12.84 -25.15
CA LEU A 494 21.54 12.54 -23.81
C LEU A 494 22.46 11.63 -22.99
N VAL A 495 23.56 11.16 -23.59
CA VAL A 495 24.57 10.29 -22.96
C VAL A 495 25.22 10.97 -21.74
N GLU A 496 25.27 12.30 -21.70
CA GLU A 496 25.84 13.06 -20.57
C GLU A 496 24.85 13.31 -19.40
N ASN A 497 23.54 13.25 -19.62
CA ASN A 497 22.53 13.59 -18.60
C ASN A 497 21.85 12.37 -17.95
N LEU A 498 21.88 11.20 -18.60
CA LEU A 498 21.30 9.95 -18.09
C LEU A 498 22.38 9.01 -17.56
N VAL A 499 22.56 9.06 -16.23
CA VAL A 499 23.53 8.24 -15.48
C VAL A 499 23.21 6.73 -15.57
N LEU A 500 21.94 6.35 -15.78
CA LEU A 500 21.48 4.96 -15.80
C LEU A 500 22.22 4.10 -16.86
N SER A 501 22.69 2.91 -16.47
CA SER A 501 23.27 1.91 -17.37
C SER A 501 22.38 0.66 -17.54
N PRO A 502 21.53 0.61 -18.58
CA PRO A 502 20.65 -0.53 -18.85
C PRO A 502 21.39 -1.86 -19.09
N GLU A 503 22.57 -1.81 -19.73
CA GLU A 503 23.40 -3.01 -19.98
C GLU A 503 23.80 -3.75 -18.69
N CYS A 504 24.09 -2.99 -17.62
CA CYS A 504 24.51 -3.57 -16.35
C CYS A 504 23.31 -4.19 -15.63
N ILE A 505 22.11 -3.58 -15.73
CA ILE A 505 20.86 -4.16 -15.22
C ILE A 505 20.56 -5.48 -15.93
N ASN A 506 20.64 -5.51 -17.27
CA ASN A 506 20.42 -6.73 -18.05
C ASN A 506 21.42 -7.82 -17.62
N SER A 507 22.71 -7.48 -17.51
CA SER A 507 23.74 -8.42 -17.08
C SER A 507 23.46 -8.99 -15.67
N CYS A 508 23.09 -8.14 -14.70
CA CYS A 508 22.72 -8.58 -13.34
C CYS A 508 21.52 -9.53 -13.35
N LEU A 509 20.46 -9.18 -14.08
CA LEU A 509 19.25 -9.98 -14.20
C LEU A 509 19.50 -11.32 -14.89
N THR A 510 20.36 -11.35 -15.91
CA THR A 510 20.74 -12.58 -16.62
C THR A 510 21.49 -13.54 -15.71
N VAL A 511 22.45 -13.04 -14.91
CA VAL A 511 23.19 -13.88 -13.95
C VAL A 511 22.28 -14.35 -12.83
N LEU A 512 21.39 -13.50 -12.31
CA LEU A 512 20.39 -13.90 -11.32
C LEU A 512 19.49 -15.02 -11.84
N MET A 513 18.98 -14.89 -13.07
CA MET A 513 18.16 -15.91 -13.70
C MET A 513 18.91 -17.24 -13.79
N LYS A 514 20.19 -17.22 -14.17
CA LYS A 514 21.03 -18.41 -14.20
C LYS A 514 21.17 -19.05 -12.81
N LEU A 515 21.48 -18.26 -11.79
CA LEU A 515 21.63 -18.76 -10.41
C LEU A 515 20.36 -19.38 -9.83
N VAL A 516 19.20 -18.85 -10.20
CA VAL A 516 17.88 -19.40 -9.83
C VAL A 516 17.56 -20.68 -10.60
N MET A 517 17.98 -20.80 -11.87
CA MET A 517 17.81 -22.03 -12.66
C MET A 517 18.76 -23.15 -12.22
N ASP A 518 19.96 -22.80 -11.77
CA ASP A 518 20.98 -23.73 -11.29
C ASP A 518 20.76 -24.17 -9.82
N ASP A 519 19.58 -23.87 -9.24
CA ASP A 519 19.18 -24.10 -7.84
C ASP A 519 20.21 -23.61 -6.79
N SER A 520 21.10 -22.69 -7.18
CA SER A 520 22.14 -22.11 -6.33
C SER A 520 21.60 -21.01 -5.42
N LEU A 521 20.41 -20.49 -5.74
CA LEU A 521 19.74 -19.40 -5.03
C LEU A 521 18.27 -19.75 -4.87
N SER A 522 17.75 -19.73 -3.64
CA SER A 522 16.35 -20.08 -3.39
C SER A 522 15.39 -19.05 -4.00
N PRO A 523 14.18 -19.44 -4.43
CA PRO A 523 13.20 -18.51 -4.99
C PRO A 523 12.86 -17.36 -4.02
N SER A 524 12.73 -17.63 -2.73
CA SER A 524 12.44 -16.60 -1.71
C SER A 524 13.56 -15.55 -1.59
N GLN A 525 14.82 -15.98 -1.58
CA GLN A 525 15.98 -15.07 -1.57
C GLN A 525 16.06 -14.26 -2.87
N ALA A 526 15.81 -14.88 -4.01
CA ALA A 526 15.86 -14.20 -5.31
C ALA A 526 14.77 -13.13 -5.45
N TRP A 527 13.55 -13.43 -5.01
CA TRP A 527 12.46 -12.46 -4.94
C TRP A 527 12.77 -11.30 -3.99
N ALA A 528 13.29 -11.61 -2.80
CA ALA A 528 13.69 -10.59 -1.84
C ALA A 528 14.81 -9.69 -2.40
N ALA A 529 15.80 -10.25 -3.11
CA ALA A 529 16.88 -9.49 -3.74
C ALA A 529 16.33 -8.50 -4.77
N ILE A 530 15.41 -8.95 -5.63
CA ILE A 530 14.75 -8.10 -6.63
C ILE A 530 13.95 -6.97 -5.97
N LEU A 531 13.15 -7.28 -4.95
CA LEU A 531 12.31 -6.28 -4.29
C LEU A 531 13.16 -5.22 -3.58
N ILE A 532 14.24 -5.63 -2.90
CA ILE A 532 15.18 -4.72 -2.24
C ILE A 532 15.93 -3.87 -3.28
N TYR A 533 16.35 -4.48 -4.39
CA TYR A 533 17.01 -3.77 -5.48
C TYR A 533 16.09 -2.69 -6.09
N LEU A 534 14.83 -3.01 -6.38
CA LEU A 534 13.87 -2.03 -6.88
C LEU A 534 13.60 -0.87 -5.89
N ARG A 535 13.64 -1.13 -4.59
CA ARG A 535 13.53 -0.08 -3.55
C ARG A 535 14.71 0.87 -3.52
N SER A 536 15.90 0.42 -3.96
CA SER A 536 17.09 1.29 -4.06
C SER A 536 16.99 2.36 -5.15
N GLY A 537 16.03 2.19 -6.08
CA GLY A 537 15.78 3.10 -7.19
C GLY A 537 16.80 2.93 -8.32
N LEU A 538 16.32 2.64 -9.54
CA LEU A 538 17.11 2.57 -10.77
C LEU A 538 17.62 3.97 -11.16
N VAL A 539 18.70 4.44 -10.53
CA VAL A 539 19.16 5.85 -10.57
C VAL A 539 20.68 5.96 -10.85
N GLY A 540 21.43 4.88 -10.72
CA GLY A 540 22.90 4.89 -10.68
C GLY A 540 23.61 4.62 -12.02
N ASP A 541 24.92 4.86 -12.02
CA ASP A 541 25.81 4.41 -13.09
C ASP A 541 26.07 2.90 -12.95
N CYS A 542 26.86 2.32 -13.85
CA CYS A 542 27.12 0.88 -13.81
C CYS A 542 27.75 0.42 -12.48
N ALA A 543 28.66 1.21 -11.89
CA ALA A 543 29.22 0.90 -10.57
C ALA A 543 28.14 0.87 -9.49
N THR A 544 27.29 1.89 -9.48
CA THR A 544 26.25 2.08 -8.47
C THR A 544 25.14 1.04 -8.61
N GLU A 545 24.74 0.69 -9.83
CA GLU A 545 23.71 -0.34 -10.07
C GLU A 545 24.19 -1.73 -9.67
N VAL A 546 25.43 -2.09 -10.01
CA VAL A 546 26.03 -3.35 -9.58
C VAL A 546 26.21 -3.38 -8.06
N PHE A 547 26.65 -2.26 -7.46
CA PHE A 547 26.73 -2.14 -6.00
C PHE A 547 25.36 -2.33 -5.34
N ASN A 548 24.33 -1.63 -5.81
CA ASN A 548 22.97 -1.72 -5.28
C ASN A 548 22.38 -3.13 -5.45
N PHE A 549 22.67 -3.78 -6.57
CA PHE A 549 22.23 -5.14 -6.83
C PHE A 549 22.90 -6.14 -5.87
N CYS A 550 24.22 -6.11 -5.74
CA CYS A 550 24.94 -6.97 -4.80
C CYS A 550 24.56 -6.68 -3.34
N ARG A 551 24.37 -5.40 -2.97
CA ARG A 551 23.85 -5.00 -1.65
C ARG A 551 22.46 -5.58 -1.40
N ALA A 552 21.58 -5.57 -2.41
CA ALA A 552 20.26 -6.15 -2.29
C ALA A 552 20.30 -7.68 -2.10
N MET A 553 21.25 -8.37 -2.75
CA MET A 553 21.49 -9.80 -2.53
C MET A 553 22.01 -10.11 -1.13
N VAL A 554 22.89 -9.26 -0.57
CA VAL A 554 23.32 -9.39 0.84
C VAL A 554 22.12 -9.22 1.76
N PHE A 555 21.29 -8.20 1.53
CA PHE A 555 20.13 -7.91 2.36
C PHE A 555 18.94 -8.85 2.16
N SER A 556 18.94 -9.69 1.12
CA SER A 556 17.98 -10.80 0.98
C SER A 556 18.43 -12.07 1.69
N GLY A 557 19.65 -12.09 2.25
CA GLY A 557 20.21 -13.25 2.93
C GLY A 557 20.79 -14.30 1.98
N CYS A 558 21.26 -13.90 0.79
CA CYS A 558 21.98 -14.80 -0.11
C CYS A 558 23.34 -15.18 0.48
N GLY A 559 23.82 -16.39 0.20
CA GLY A 559 25.18 -16.83 0.55
C GLY A 559 26.27 -16.11 -0.25
N PHE A 560 27.52 -16.21 0.20
CA PHE A 560 28.67 -15.58 -0.45
C PHE A 560 28.88 -16.08 -1.89
N GLY A 561 28.69 -17.37 -2.16
CA GLY A 561 28.93 -17.96 -3.49
C GLY A 561 28.19 -17.23 -4.62
N PRO A 562 26.84 -17.16 -4.58
CA PRO A 562 26.07 -16.46 -5.61
C PRO A 562 26.41 -14.96 -5.75
N ILE A 563 26.74 -14.28 -4.64
CA ILE A 563 27.16 -12.87 -4.66
C ILE A 563 28.51 -12.72 -5.35
N SER A 564 29.46 -13.62 -5.05
CA SER A 564 30.78 -13.68 -5.67
C SER A 564 30.69 -13.96 -7.17
N ASP A 565 29.78 -14.84 -7.59
CA ASP A 565 29.58 -15.18 -9.00
C ASP A 565 29.03 -14.00 -9.82
N VAL A 566 28.01 -13.31 -9.29
CA VAL A 566 27.49 -12.07 -9.90
C VAL A 566 28.58 -11.02 -10.00
N PHE A 567 29.31 -10.80 -8.91
CA PHE A 567 30.37 -9.80 -8.88
C PHE A 567 31.52 -10.14 -9.84
N SER A 568 31.90 -11.41 -9.96
CA SER A 568 32.99 -11.86 -10.83
C SER A 568 32.61 -11.79 -12.31
N ASP A 569 31.40 -12.22 -12.67
CA ASP A 569 30.92 -12.13 -14.06
C ASP A 569 30.85 -10.67 -14.52
N LEU A 570 30.35 -9.78 -13.66
CA LEU A 570 30.25 -8.34 -13.95
C LEU A 570 31.62 -7.66 -13.96
N SER A 571 32.53 -8.04 -13.07
CA SER A 571 33.92 -7.54 -13.07
C SER A 571 34.69 -7.96 -14.32
N SER A 572 34.38 -9.13 -14.89
CA SER A 572 34.96 -9.58 -16.16
C SER A 572 34.50 -8.73 -17.35
N ARG A 573 33.24 -8.28 -17.34
CA ARG A 573 32.64 -7.45 -18.40
C ARG A 573 32.98 -5.97 -18.25
N TYR A 574 33.12 -5.48 -17.01
CA TYR A 574 33.33 -4.07 -16.68
C TYR A 574 34.50 -3.85 -15.69
N PRO A 575 35.74 -4.20 -16.08
CA PRO A 575 36.89 -4.25 -15.17
C PRO A 575 37.36 -2.89 -14.65
N THR A 576 37.04 -1.79 -15.34
CA THR A 576 37.49 -0.43 -14.97
C THR A 576 36.56 0.28 -13.97
N VAL A 577 35.38 -0.28 -13.71
CA VAL A 577 34.28 0.39 -13.01
C VAL A 577 34.06 -0.15 -11.59
N LEU A 578 34.38 -1.43 -11.36
CA LEU A 578 34.13 -2.13 -10.10
C LEU A 578 35.40 -2.20 -9.23
N ARG A 579 35.27 -1.87 -7.93
CA ARG A 579 36.32 -2.09 -6.91
C ARG A 579 36.22 -3.49 -6.33
N ASP A 580 37.32 -4.06 -5.86
CA ASP A 580 37.36 -5.43 -5.33
C ASP A 580 36.24 -5.78 -4.33
N LEU A 581 35.82 -7.04 -4.30
CA LEU A 581 34.75 -7.57 -3.45
C LEU A 581 34.87 -7.24 -1.94
N PRO A 582 36.07 -7.18 -1.30
CA PRO A 582 36.19 -6.70 0.07
C PRO A 582 35.71 -5.27 0.27
N HIS A 583 35.95 -4.38 -0.70
CA HIS A 583 35.49 -2.99 -0.61
C HIS A 583 33.95 -2.90 -0.71
N LEU A 584 33.32 -3.77 -1.48
CA LEU A 584 31.85 -3.86 -1.57
C LEU A 584 31.25 -4.19 -0.19
N TYR A 585 31.78 -5.22 0.49
CA TYR A 585 31.30 -5.60 1.82
C TYR A 585 31.55 -4.52 2.86
N LEU A 586 32.70 -3.82 2.79
CA LEU A 586 32.97 -2.65 3.64
C LEU A 586 31.96 -1.53 3.45
N SER A 587 31.69 -1.14 2.20
CA SER A 587 30.79 -0.04 1.92
C SER A 587 29.32 -0.37 2.23
N VAL A 588 28.97 -1.65 2.37
CA VAL A 588 27.68 -2.08 2.94
C VAL A 588 27.71 -2.09 4.47
N LEU A 589 28.81 -2.51 5.09
CA LEU A 589 28.95 -2.63 6.54
C LEU A 589 29.00 -1.27 7.25
N GLU A 590 29.77 -0.31 6.73
CA GLU A 590 30.00 0.99 7.36
C GLU A 590 28.70 1.76 7.68
N PRO A 591 27.73 1.92 6.76
CA PRO A 591 26.46 2.57 7.07
C PRO A 591 25.66 1.84 8.16
N ILE A 592 25.63 0.50 8.12
CA ILE A 592 24.90 -0.31 9.11
C ILE A 592 25.49 -0.10 10.51
N LEU A 593 26.83 -0.02 10.61
CA LEU A 593 27.51 0.27 11.87
C LEU A 593 27.19 1.69 12.37
N GLN A 594 27.09 2.68 11.49
CA GLN A 594 26.67 4.04 11.88
C GLN A 594 25.21 4.08 12.37
N ASP A 595 24.31 3.34 11.70
CA ASP A 595 22.91 3.25 12.08
C ASP A 595 22.72 2.62 13.47
N LEU A 596 23.53 1.61 13.81
CA LEU A 596 23.57 1.01 15.16
C LEU A 596 23.94 2.03 16.25
N VAL A 597 24.85 2.97 15.95
CA VAL A 597 25.23 4.04 16.90
C VAL A 597 24.08 5.03 17.09
N SER A 598 23.30 5.29 16.05
CA SER A 598 22.15 6.20 16.09
C SER A 598 20.92 5.64 16.83
N GLY A 599 20.92 4.34 17.16
CA GLY A 599 19.81 3.65 17.82
C GLY A 599 18.70 3.20 16.85
N ALA A 600 18.95 3.18 15.54
CA ALA A 600 18.03 2.63 14.56
C ALA A 600 18.00 1.09 14.62
N HIS A 601 16.82 0.49 14.70
CA HIS A 601 16.63 -0.96 14.83
C HIS A 601 16.79 -1.74 13.50
N GLU A 602 17.83 -1.47 12.70
CA GLU A 602 18.15 -2.25 11.49
C GLU A 602 19.16 -3.39 11.76
N THR A 603 19.06 -4.04 12.92
CA THR A 603 19.94 -5.17 13.29
C THR A 603 19.86 -6.34 12.31
N GLN A 604 18.72 -6.49 11.61
CA GLN A 604 18.50 -7.55 10.63
C GLN A 604 19.45 -7.48 9.42
N ASN A 605 19.80 -6.28 8.95
CA ASN A 605 20.70 -6.12 7.81
C ASN A 605 22.12 -6.54 8.17
N LEU A 606 22.55 -6.26 9.40
CA LEU A 606 23.82 -6.75 9.95
C LEU A 606 23.82 -8.28 10.02
N TYR A 607 22.76 -8.90 10.53
CA TYR A 607 22.67 -10.35 10.63
C TYR A 607 22.75 -11.02 9.26
N ARG A 608 22.03 -10.50 8.26
CA ARG A 608 22.05 -11.03 6.89
C ARG A 608 23.43 -10.91 6.22
N LEU A 609 24.15 -9.81 6.48
CA LEU A 609 25.53 -9.64 6.00
C LEU A 609 26.50 -10.63 6.65
N LEU A 610 26.37 -10.84 7.96
CA LEU A 610 27.25 -11.78 8.68
C LEU A 610 26.93 -13.23 8.32
N SER A 611 25.65 -13.55 8.10
CA SER A 611 25.21 -14.87 7.65
C SER A 611 25.61 -15.16 6.21
N SER A 612 25.68 -14.16 5.31
CA SER A 612 26.16 -14.42 3.94
C SER A 612 27.59 -14.96 3.91
N LEU A 613 28.38 -14.63 4.94
CA LEU A 613 29.76 -15.06 5.11
C LEU A 613 29.92 -16.37 5.89
N SER A 614 28.86 -17.06 6.32
CA SER A 614 28.97 -18.24 7.19
C SER A 614 29.51 -19.48 6.49
N ASN A 615 28.95 -19.81 5.33
CA ASN A 615 29.23 -21.06 4.62
C ASN A 615 30.51 -20.95 3.78
N LEU A 616 31.21 -22.08 3.60
CA LEU A 616 32.37 -22.20 2.70
C LEU A 616 31.93 -22.41 1.24
N GLU A 617 31.26 -21.42 0.66
CA GLU A 617 30.77 -21.46 -0.72
C GLU A 617 31.52 -20.44 -1.60
N GLY A 618 31.70 -20.74 -2.91
CA GLY A 618 32.37 -19.85 -3.86
C GLY A 618 33.91 -19.83 -3.78
N ASN A 619 34.52 -18.70 -4.16
CA ASN A 619 35.97 -18.55 -4.17
C ASN A 619 36.52 -18.38 -2.73
N LEU A 620 37.06 -19.46 -2.17
CA LEU A 620 37.60 -19.51 -0.80
C LEU A 620 38.70 -18.46 -0.55
N GLY A 621 39.50 -18.10 -1.56
CA GLY A 621 40.53 -17.07 -1.44
C GLY A 621 39.95 -15.67 -1.28
N GLU A 622 38.85 -15.37 -1.96
CA GLU A 622 38.12 -14.11 -1.83
C GLU A 622 37.28 -14.06 -0.57
N LEU A 623 36.62 -15.15 -0.20
CA LEU A 623 35.87 -15.28 1.06
C LEU A 623 36.78 -14.99 2.26
N LYS A 624 37.99 -15.55 2.29
CA LYS A 624 38.98 -15.27 3.34
C LYS A 624 39.34 -13.79 3.41
N ARG A 625 39.62 -13.14 2.27
CA ARG A 625 39.91 -11.69 2.22
C ARG A 625 38.74 -10.83 2.70
N VAL A 626 37.52 -11.16 2.32
CA VAL A 626 36.31 -10.44 2.75
C VAL A 626 36.06 -10.62 4.25
N ARG A 627 36.12 -11.86 4.75
CA ARG A 627 35.98 -12.16 6.18
C ARG A 627 37.02 -11.41 7.03
N LEU A 628 38.28 -11.34 6.58
CA LEU A 628 39.34 -10.58 7.27
C LEU A 628 38.99 -9.09 7.37
N VAL A 629 38.61 -8.48 6.26
CA VAL A 629 38.31 -7.04 6.20
C VAL A 629 37.07 -6.68 7.03
N VAL A 630 36.01 -7.50 6.97
CA VAL A 630 34.82 -7.33 7.83
C VAL A 630 35.18 -7.50 9.30
N TRP A 631 36.02 -8.48 9.63
CA TRP A 631 36.50 -8.73 10.98
C TRP A 631 37.33 -7.55 11.52
N GLU A 632 38.27 -7.03 10.75
CA GLU A 632 39.08 -5.86 11.12
C GLU A 632 38.23 -4.62 11.41
N GLN A 633 37.19 -4.35 10.60
CA GLN A 633 36.30 -3.23 10.89
C GLN A 633 35.45 -3.43 12.14
N LEU A 634 34.98 -4.66 12.41
CA LEU A 634 34.29 -4.96 13.67
C LEU A 634 35.21 -4.78 14.88
N VAL A 635 36.50 -5.15 14.76
CA VAL A 635 37.52 -4.87 15.79
C VAL A 635 37.64 -3.36 16.02
N ILE A 636 37.88 -2.58 14.97
CA ILE A 636 38.03 -1.11 15.05
C ILE A 636 36.78 -0.48 15.69
N PHE A 637 35.59 -0.93 15.30
CA PHE A 637 34.33 -0.46 15.85
C PHE A 637 34.16 -0.83 17.34
N SER A 638 34.53 -2.05 17.72
CA SER A 638 34.45 -2.53 19.11
C SER A 638 35.44 -1.82 20.06
N GLU A 639 36.62 -1.46 19.56
CA GLU A 639 37.67 -0.78 20.33
C GLU A 639 37.50 0.74 20.42
N ASN A 640 36.57 1.32 19.66
CA ASN A 640 36.35 2.77 19.65
C ASN A 640 35.72 3.28 20.95
N LEU A 641 36.55 3.88 21.81
CA LEU A 641 36.16 4.41 23.12
C LEU A 641 35.12 5.55 23.05
N GLU A 642 34.94 6.21 21.90
CA GLU A 642 33.94 7.26 21.71
C GLU A 642 32.51 6.71 21.60
N LEU A 643 32.35 5.40 21.33
CA LEU A 643 31.05 4.76 21.16
C LEU A 643 30.42 4.31 22.49
N PRO A 644 29.07 4.29 22.59
CA PRO A 644 28.37 3.77 23.75
C PRO A 644 28.81 2.34 24.09
N SER A 645 29.01 2.05 25.38
CA SER A 645 29.47 0.74 25.85
C SER A 645 28.55 -0.40 25.42
N GLN A 646 27.23 -0.16 25.35
CA GLN A 646 26.24 -1.15 24.92
C GLN A 646 26.45 -1.60 23.46
N VAL A 647 26.79 -0.67 22.56
CA VAL A 647 27.04 -0.97 21.14
C VAL A 647 28.37 -1.73 20.97
N ARG A 648 29.39 -1.36 21.77
CA ARG A 648 30.67 -2.08 21.80
C ARG A 648 30.51 -3.51 22.32
N VAL A 649 29.82 -3.71 23.44
CA VAL A 649 29.53 -5.05 23.98
C VAL A 649 28.77 -5.89 22.95
N TYR A 650 27.75 -5.32 22.31
CA TYR A 650 26.99 -5.99 21.25
C TYR A 650 27.86 -6.42 20.05
N SER A 651 28.79 -5.57 19.61
CA SER A 651 29.73 -5.93 18.54
C SER A 651 30.68 -7.07 18.93
N LEU A 652 31.16 -7.08 20.19
CA LEU A 652 32.01 -8.14 20.71
C LEU A 652 31.24 -9.47 20.86
N GLU A 653 29.97 -9.41 21.28
CA GLU A 653 29.09 -10.59 21.34
C GLU A 653 28.92 -11.22 19.95
N LEU A 654 28.70 -10.40 18.92
CA LEU A 654 28.60 -10.86 17.53
C LEU A 654 29.89 -11.51 17.05
N MET A 655 31.04 -10.88 17.29
CA MET A 655 32.35 -11.43 16.90
C MET A 655 32.64 -12.77 17.59
N GLN A 656 32.27 -12.89 18.87
CA GLN A 656 32.44 -14.11 19.62
C GLN A 656 31.54 -15.24 19.10
N PHE A 657 30.28 -14.92 18.80
CA PHE A 657 29.33 -15.87 18.23
C PHE A 657 29.78 -16.38 16.86
N ILE A 658 30.24 -15.48 15.99
CA ILE A 658 30.81 -15.82 14.68
C ILE A 658 32.01 -16.76 14.79
N SER A 659 32.81 -16.62 15.85
CA SER A 659 33.97 -17.47 16.13
C SER A 659 33.61 -18.87 16.65
N GLY A 660 32.32 -19.17 16.83
CA GLY A 660 31.84 -20.50 17.26
C GLY A 660 31.96 -20.77 18.77
N LYS A 661 32.23 -19.75 19.60
CA LYS A 661 32.27 -19.87 21.07
C LYS A 661 30.97 -19.31 21.66
N ASN A 662 30.13 -20.18 22.23
CA ASN A 662 28.91 -19.76 22.92
C ASN A 662 29.14 -19.67 24.44
N ILE A 663 29.10 -18.46 25.00
CA ILE A 663 28.99 -18.21 26.44
C ILE A 663 27.53 -18.34 26.86
N LYS A 664 27.25 -18.93 28.04
CA LYS A 664 25.91 -18.93 28.63
C LYS A 664 25.47 -17.48 28.93
N GLY A 665 24.39 -17.03 28.31
CA GLY A 665 23.89 -15.65 28.43
C GLY A 665 24.17 -14.75 27.22
N SER A 666 24.50 -15.32 26.06
CA SER A 666 24.41 -14.62 24.77
C SER A 666 22.94 -14.29 24.44
N SER A 667 22.71 -13.15 23.76
CA SER A 667 21.37 -12.69 23.44
C SER A 667 20.63 -13.70 22.56
N SER A 668 19.38 -14.02 22.91
CA SER A 668 18.54 -14.96 22.16
C SER A 668 18.32 -14.53 20.72
N GLU A 669 18.39 -13.22 20.45
CA GLU A 669 18.25 -12.61 19.13
C GLU A 669 19.43 -12.94 18.19
N VAL A 670 20.66 -12.96 18.69
CA VAL A 670 21.85 -13.31 17.88
C VAL A 670 21.86 -14.81 17.56
N GLN A 671 21.52 -15.64 18.55
CA GLN A 671 21.45 -17.10 18.36
C GLN A 671 20.40 -17.54 17.34
N SER A 672 19.30 -16.78 17.20
CA SER A 672 18.24 -17.11 16.25
C SER A 672 18.50 -16.61 14.82
N ASN A 673 19.36 -15.60 14.64
CA ASN A 673 19.48 -14.88 13.36
C ASN A 673 20.86 -14.96 12.70
N VAL A 674 21.92 -15.30 13.44
CA VAL A 674 23.30 -15.36 12.92
C VAL A 674 23.76 -16.82 12.92
N LEU A 675 24.54 -17.20 11.91
CA LEU A 675 25.22 -18.49 11.83
C LEU A 675 26.73 -18.30 12.12
N PRO A 676 27.37 -19.22 12.86
CA PRO A 676 28.82 -19.17 13.07
C PRO A 676 29.56 -19.36 11.74
N TRP A 677 30.76 -18.80 11.61
CA TRP A 677 31.56 -18.97 10.39
C TRP A 677 32.26 -20.33 10.36
N ASP A 678 31.97 -21.10 9.32
CA ASP A 678 32.64 -22.37 9.08
C ASP A 678 34.15 -22.16 8.87
N GLY A 679 34.97 -22.89 9.62
CA GLY A 679 36.44 -22.77 9.56
C GLY A 679 37.00 -21.51 10.22
N SER A 680 36.26 -20.82 11.10
CA SER A 680 36.70 -19.60 11.81
C SER A 680 38.03 -19.76 12.57
N ALA A 681 38.33 -20.95 13.10
CA ALA A 681 39.60 -21.26 13.77
C ALA A 681 40.83 -21.13 12.86
N GLU A 682 40.69 -21.46 11.56
CA GLU A 682 41.77 -21.30 10.58
C GLU A 682 42.00 -19.83 10.22
N LEU A 683 40.94 -19.02 10.22
CA LEU A 683 41.03 -17.60 9.90
C LEU A 683 41.74 -16.83 11.02
N LEU A 684 41.36 -17.08 12.28
CA LEU A 684 41.98 -16.47 13.46
C LEU A 684 43.46 -16.87 13.61
N SER A 685 43.81 -18.12 13.30
CA SER A 685 45.21 -18.58 13.31
C SER A 685 46.02 -18.03 12.14
N SER A 686 45.39 -17.72 10.99
CA SER A 686 46.07 -17.06 9.88
C SER A 686 46.37 -15.57 10.16
N MET A 687 45.49 -14.88 10.90
CA MET A 687 45.72 -13.48 11.31
C MET A 687 46.91 -13.36 12.27
N GLN A 688 47.06 -14.30 13.20
CA GLN A 688 48.22 -14.35 14.10
C GLN A 688 49.54 -14.46 13.33
N LYS A 689 49.59 -15.29 12.27
CA LYS A 689 50.79 -15.44 11.43
C LYS A 689 51.18 -14.16 10.69
N THR A 690 50.21 -13.34 10.27
CA THR A 690 50.47 -12.05 9.62
C THR A 690 50.93 -10.96 10.60
N GLU A 691 50.43 -10.95 11.85
CA GLU A 691 50.92 -10.04 12.90
C GLU A 691 52.33 -10.42 13.40
N ASP A 692 52.63 -11.71 13.49
CA ASP A 692 53.95 -12.23 13.91
C ASP A 692 55.08 -11.85 12.93
N THR A 693 54.74 -11.49 11.68
CA THR A 693 55.74 -11.04 10.70
C THR A 693 56.11 -9.55 10.85
N LEU A 694 55.27 -8.75 11.52
CA LEU A 694 55.47 -7.31 11.72
C LEU A 694 56.02 -6.96 13.12
N ASN A 695 55.85 -7.82 14.12
CA ASN A 695 56.26 -7.55 15.50
C ASN A 695 57.23 -8.60 16.07
N GLN A 696 58.41 -8.75 15.45
CA GLN A 696 59.55 -9.44 16.10
C GLN A 696 60.21 -8.53 17.15
N ALA A 697 59.51 -8.21 18.25
CA ALA A 697 60.13 -7.71 19.48
C ALA A 697 59.11 -7.66 20.63
N LEU A 698 58.64 -8.80 21.14
CA LEU A 698 58.33 -9.03 22.56
C LEU A 698 57.96 -10.52 22.76
N PRO A 699 58.51 -11.23 23.75
CA PRO A 699 58.13 -12.61 24.00
C PRO A 699 56.81 -12.69 24.81
N ASP A 700 56.10 -13.79 24.59
CA ASP A 700 54.93 -14.30 25.32
C ASP A 700 53.64 -13.47 25.28
N LYS A 701 52.84 -13.64 24.22
CA LYS A 701 51.39 -13.40 24.23
C LYS A 701 50.64 -14.66 23.82
N ALA A 702 49.96 -15.26 24.79
CA ALA A 702 49.01 -16.35 24.57
C ALA A 702 47.77 -15.86 23.81
N ASP A 703 47.29 -16.69 22.86
CA ASP A 703 46.00 -16.73 22.19
C ASP A 703 45.17 -15.43 22.11
N GLY A 704 45.10 -14.78 20.95
CA GLY A 704 44.23 -13.62 20.69
C GLY A 704 42.74 -13.87 20.94
N SER A 705 42.30 -15.13 20.91
CA SER A 705 40.93 -15.55 21.26
C SER A 705 40.63 -15.45 22.77
N SER A 706 41.64 -15.61 23.64
CA SER A 706 41.47 -15.44 25.09
C SER A 706 41.28 -13.96 25.45
N ARG A 707 42.00 -13.05 24.79
CA ARG A 707 41.92 -11.61 25.01
C ARG A 707 40.55 -11.02 24.65
N LEU A 708 39.96 -11.44 23.53
CA LEU A 708 38.61 -11.05 23.11
C LEU A 708 37.55 -11.47 24.14
N THR A 709 37.64 -12.72 24.61
CA THR A 709 36.74 -13.28 25.62
C THR A 709 36.90 -12.55 26.97
N ASN A 710 38.14 -12.32 27.41
CA ASN A 710 38.43 -11.59 28.65
C ASN A 710 37.95 -10.13 28.58
N THR A 711 38.07 -9.48 27.41
CA THR A 711 37.61 -8.09 27.22
C THR A 711 36.08 -8.00 27.24
N LEU A 712 35.38 -8.93 26.60
CA LEU A 712 33.92 -9.00 26.65
C LEU A 712 33.41 -9.29 28.06
N VAL A 713 33.99 -10.26 28.76
CA VAL A 713 33.60 -10.60 30.13
C VAL A 713 33.90 -9.44 31.08
N ALA A 714 35.04 -8.76 30.93
CA ALA A 714 35.38 -7.56 31.70
C ALA A 714 34.40 -6.39 31.46
N LEU A 715 34.02 -6.12 30.20
CA LEU A 715 33.07 -5.06 29.87
C LEU A 715 31.64 -5.37 30.35
N LYS A 716 31.16 -6.61 30.19
CA LYS A 716 29.87 -7.06 30.75
C LYS A 716 29.84 -6.94 32.26
N SER A 717 30.90 -7.43 32.92
CA SER A 717 31.03 -7.34 34.37
C SER A 717 31.07 -5.89 34.83
N SER A 718 31.75 -5.00 34.10
CA SER A 718 31.79 -3.56 34.37
C SER A 718 30.41 -2.91 34.22
N GLN A 719 29.64 -3.28 33.19
CA GLN A 719 28.29 -2.77 32.99
C GLN A 719 27.36 -3.18 34.15
N ILE A 720 27.41 -4.44 34.57
CA ILE A 720 26.63 -4.95 35.71
C ILE A 720 27.08 -4.23 37.01
N ALA A 721 28.38 -4.07 37.21
CA ALA A 721 28.94 -3.39 38.38
C ALA A 721 28.52 -1.91 38.46
N VAL A 722 28.61 -1.17 37.35
CA VAL A 722 28.24 0.26 37.28
C VAL A 722 26.73 0.47 37.47
N THR A 723 25.90 -0.40 36.89
CA THR A 723 24.44 -0.26 36.94
C THR A 723 23.84 -0.67 38.28
N SER A 724 24.35 -1.75 38.87
CA SER A 724 23.69 -2.42 39.98
C SER A 724 24.43 -2.28 41.31
N ILE A 725 25.76 -2.19 41.31
CA ILE A 725 26.60 -2.21 42.53
C ILE A 725 27.04 -0.81 42.93
N SER A 726 27.84 -0.13 42.10
CA SER A 726 28.33 1.23 42.38
C SER A 726 28.78 1.95 41.12
N PRO A 727 28.40 3.23 40.92
CA PRO A 727 28.93 4.03 39.83
C PRO A 727 30.41 4.34 40.10
N GLY A 728 31.31 3.82 39.24
CA GLY A 728 32.75 4.05 39.32
C GLY A 728 33.62 2.79 39.46
N LEU A 729 33.04 1.60 39.44
CA LEU A 729 33.80 0.34 39.37
C LEU A 729 33.92 -0.14 37.92
N GLU A 730 35.12 -0.06 37.36
CA GLU A 730 35.47 -0.65 36.06
C GLU A 730 36.38 -1.86 36.28
N ILE A 731 36.09 -2.94 35.56
CA ILE A 731 36.86 -4.18 35.56
C ILE A 731 37.59 -4.22 34.22
N SER A 732 38.91 -4.29 34.26
CA SER A 732 39.76 -4.38 33.08
C SER A 732 40.00 -5.85 32.68
N PRO A 733 40.33 -6.14 31.42
CA PRO A 733 40.74 -7.49 31.01
C PRO A 733 42.02 -7.97 31.70
N GLU A 734 42.86 -7.05 32.20
CA GLU A 734 44.05 -7.38 32.98
C GLU A 734 43.67 -7.91 34.37
N ASP A 735 42.56 -7.43 34.96
CA ASP A 735 42.04 -7.94 36.23
C ASP A 735 41.62 -9.42 36.13
N LEU A 736 41.19 -9.87 34.94
CA LEU A 736 40.73 -11.25 34.67
C LEU A 736 41.82 -12.17 34.08
N SER A 737 43.08 -11.70 34.00
CA SER A 737 44.17 -12.45 33.34
C SER A 737 44.70 -13.63 34.16
N SER A 738 44.56 -13.59 35.48
CA SER A 738 44.98 -14.64 36.40
C SER A 738 43.95 -14.85 37.51
N VAL A 739 44.01 -16.00 38.18
CA VAL A 739 43.15 -16.29 39.33
C VAL A 739 43.39 -15.28 40.46
N GLU A 740 44.65 -14.92 40.73
CA GLU A 740 45.01 -14.00 41.83
C GLU A 740 44.50 -12.57 41.61
N THR A 741 44.64 -12.06 40.38
CA THR A 741 44.12 -10.73 40.02
C THR A 741 42.59 -10.71 40.05
N SER A 742 41.95 -11.79 39.61
CA SER A 742 40.49 -11.94 39.62
C SER A 742 39.96 -11.94 41.06
N VAL A 743 40.57 -12.71 41.95
CA VAL A 743 40.19 -12.76 43.38
C VAL A 743 40.36 -11.40 44.06
N SER A 744 41.45 -10.69 43.77
CA SER A 744 41.70 -9.32 44.29
C SER A 744 40.65 -8.31 43.80
N CYS A 745 40.28 -8.38 42.51
CA CYS A 745 39.24 -7.54 41.94
C CYS A 745 37.85 -7.88 42.54
N PHE A 746 37.53 -9.17 42.62
CA PHE A 746 36.28 -9.66 43.21
C PHE A 746 36.11 -9.24 44.67
N SER A 747 37.18 -9.26 45.46
CA SER A 747 37.16 -8.81 46.86
C SER A 747 36.80 -7.32 46.98
N LYS A 748 37.21 -6.47 46.03
CA LYS A 748 36.82 -5.04 45.99
C LYS A 748 35.35 -4.87 45.61
N LEU A 749 34.87 -5.65 44.64
CA LEU A 749 33.45 -5.70 44.25
C LEU A 749 32.58 -6.16 45.42
N SER A 750 32.96 -7.24 46.09
CA SER A 750 32.23 -7.81 47.22
C SER A 750 32.14 -6.83 48.39
N ALA A 751 33.19 -6.05 48.64
CA ALA A 751 33.19 -5.01 49.68
C ALA A 751 32.11 -3.93 49.45
N ALA A 752 31.80 -3.58 48.20
CA ALA A 752 30.82 -2.55 47.84
C ALA A 752 29.35 -3.01 47.93
N VAL A 753 29.10 -4.32 48.01
CA VAL A 753 27.74 -4.91 48.04
C VAL A 753 27.10 -4.81 49.42
N ALA A 754 25.91 -4.20 49.48
CA ALA A 754 25.13 -4.01 50.71
C ALA A 754 23.67 -4.53 50.64
N THR A 755 23.09 -4.73 49.44
CA THR A 755 21.69 -5.20 49.28
C THR A 755 21.61 -6.59 48.65
N ALA A 756 20.43 -7.23 48.76
CA ALA A 756 20.18 -8.54 48.15
C ALA A 756 20.29 -8.51 46.62
N SER A 757 19.74 -7.49 45.95
CA SER A 757 19.83 -7.33 44.49
C SER A 757 21.27 -7.10 44.01
N GLN A 758 22.10 -6.45 44.83
CA GLN A 758 23.53 -6.28 44.57
C GLN A 758 24.31 -7.59 44.73
N ALA A 759 23.90 -8.47 45.65
CA ALA A 759 24.48 -9.79 45.81
C ALA A 759 24.12 -10.73 44.65
N GLU A 760 22.91 -10.63 44.09
CA GLU A 760 22.51 -11.32 42.86
C GLU A 760 23.31 -10.83 41.64
N ALA A 761 23.52 -9.51 41.52
CA ALA A 761 24.38 -8.94 40.49
C ALA A 761 25.85 -9.42 40.62
N LEU A 762 26.35 -9.55 41.85
CA LEU A 762 27.69 -10.09 42.12
C LEU A 762 27.80 -11.58 41.75
N LEU A 763 26.74 -12.36 41.98
CA LEU A 763 26.67 -13.76 41.57
C LEU A 763 26.71 -13.89 40.03
N ALA A 764 25.96 -13.06 39.31
CA ALA A 764 25.97 -13.06 37.84
C ALA A 764 27.36 -12.70 37.26
N ILE A 765 28.11 -11.83 37.94
CA ILE A 765 29.50 -11.52 37.59
C ILE A 765 30.38 -12.76 37.79
N LEU A 766 30.27 -13.45 38.94
CA LEU A 766 31.09 -14.64 39.23
C LEU A 766 30.79 -15.79 38.26
N GLU A 767 29.51 -16.06 37.98
CA GLU A 767 29.09 -17.08 37.00
C GLU A 767 29.67 -16.79 35.60
N GLY A 768 29.73 -15.51 35.19
CA GLY A 768 30.38 -15.10 33.96
C GLY A 768 31.91 -15.27 33.95
N TRP A 769 32.55 -15.32 35.13
CA TRP A 769 33.99 -15.55 35.26
C TRP A 769 34.35 -17.03 35.31
N GLU A 770 33.44 -17.91 35.74
CA GLU A 770 33.70 -19.36 35.80
C GLU A 770 34.11 -19.93 34.45
N GLU A 771 33.47 -19.50 33.36
CA GLU A 771 33.80 -19.95 31.99
C GLU A 771 35.23 -19.60 31.55
N LEU A 772 35.88 -18.61 32.18
CA LEU A 772 37.27 -18.24 31.90
C LEU A 772 38.28 -19.19 32.57
N PHE A 773 37.88 -19.82 33.67
CA PHE A 773 38.76 -20.61 34.54
C PHE A 773 38.39 -22.09 34.66
N GLU A 774 37.25 -22.52 34.10
CA GLU A 774 36.94 -23.95 33.92
C GLU A 774 38.10 -24.61 33.18
N ALA A 775 38.80 -25.52 33.88
CA ALA A 775 40.04 -26.10 33.39
C ALA A 775 39.85 -26.77 32.03
N LYS A 776 40.58 -26.28 31.01
CA LYS A 776 41.11 -27.14 29.96
C LYS A 776 41.71 -28.35 30.68
N LYS A 777 41.06 -29.53 30.60
CA LYS A 777 41.70 -30.80 30.94
C LYS A 777 42.90 -30.93 30.00
N VAL A 778 44.06 -30.46 30.46
CA VAL A 778 45.34 -30.84 29.89
C VAL A 778 45.39 -32.34 30.11
N GLU A 779 45.20 -33.11 29.04
CA GLU A 779 45.67 -34.48 29.00
C GLU A 779 47.12 -34.45 29.46
N VAL A 780 47.34 -34.91 30.69
CA VAL A 780 48.67 -35.18 31.21
C VAL A 780 49.20 -36.33 30.35
N LEU A 781 49.87 -35.98 29.26
CA LEU A 781 50.84 -36.86 28.61
C LEU A 781 51.80 -37.31 29.71
N PRO A 782 52.03 -38.63 29.88
CA PRO A 782 52.92 -39.11 30.91
C PRO A 782 54.33 -38.61 30.60
N SER A 783 54.81 -37.67 31.42
CA SER A 783 56.21 -37.32 31.47
C SER A 783 56.95 -38.43 32.21
N ASN A 784 57.88 -39.09 31.51
CA ASN A 784 59.15 -39.68 31.97
C ASN A 784 59.66 -40.50 30.77
N GLU A 785 60.91 -40.52 30.35
CA GLU A 785 62.16 -39.87 30.71
C GLU A 785 63.02 -40.07 29.44
N ALA A 786 63.95 -39.15 29.18
CA ALA A 786 64.83 -39.22 28.02
C ALA A 786 65.66 -40.51 27.96
N THR A 787 65.64 -41.19 26.82
CA THR A 787 66.82 -41.89 26.29
C THR A 787 66.99 -41.53 24.82
N ASP A 788 68.06 -40.78 24.56
CA ASP A 788 68.69 -40.61 23.25
C ASP A 788 68.83 -41.95 22.52
N GLN A 789 68.34 -42.03 21.27
CA GLN A 789 69.11 -42.47 20.10
C GLN A 789 68.22 -42.57 18.84
N GLY A 790 68.60 -41.77 17.82
CA GLY A 790 68.87 -42.23 16.45
C GLY A 790 67.77 -42.90 15.60
N ASN A 791 67.35 -42.16 14.57
CA ASN A 791 67.19 -42.52 13.14
C ASN A 791 66.61 -43.88 12.68
N ASP A 792 65.80 -43.74 11.62
CA ASP A 792 65.28 -44.75 10.67
C ASP A 792 64.34 -45.79 11.32
N TRP A 793 63.27 -46.25 10.70
CA TRP A 793 63.16 -46.82 9.35
C TRP A 793 61.71 -46.70 8.84
N GLY A 794 61.57 -46.41 7.54
CA GLY A 794 60.52 -47.08 6.77
C GLY A 794 60.97 -48.50 6.47
N ASP A 795 60.08 -49.47 6.63
CA ASP A 795 59.69 -50.40 5.55
C ASP A 795 58.58 -51.32 6.06
N ASP A 796 57.72 -51.69 5.13
CA ASP A 796 56.66 -52.67 5.25
C ASP A 796 57.18 -54.02 5.75
N ASP A 797 56.41 -54.73 6.58
CA ASP A 797 56.04 -56.10 6.23
C ASP A 797 54.87 -56.66 7.09
N TRP A 798 53.79 -57.04 6.39
CA TRP A 798 52.98 -58.26 6.53
C TRP A 798 52.86 -58.92 7.92
N ASN A 799 51.64 -59.11 8.42
CA ASN A 799 50.78 -60.27 8.08
C ASN A 799 49.78 -60.60 9.21
N ASP A 800 48.67 -61.22 8.80
CA ASP A 800 47.83 -62.13 9.58
C ASP A 800 47.03 -61.58 10.76
N GLY A 801 45.77 -61.26 10.47
CA GLY A 801 44.74 -61.27 11.50
C GLY A 801 44.52 -62.65 12.09
N TRP A 802 44.02 -62.71 13.32
CA TRP A 802 43.08 -63.73 13.80
C TRP A 802 42.32 -63.16 15.00
N GLU A 803 41.02 -63.39 14.98
CA GLU A 803 40.12 -63.31 16.12
C GLU A 803 40.73 -64.03 17.34
N THR A 804 40.74 -63.39 18.50
CA THR A 804 40.72 -64.09 19.79
C THR A 804 39.93 -63.30 20.82
N LEU A 805 38.63 -63.61 20.89
CA LEU A 805 37.84 -63.45 22.11
C LEU A 805 38.47 -64.34 23.19
N GLN A 806 39.08 -63.72 24.20
CA GLN A 806 39.33 -64.36 25.49
C GLN A 806 38.63 -63.56 26.59
N GLU A 807 37.59 -64.19 27.15
CA GLU A 807 36.99 -63.85 28.44
C GLU A 807 38.12 -63.72 29.48
N SER A 808 38.23 -62.53 30.10
CA SER A 808 39.07 -62.33 31.28
C SER A 808 38.18 -62.14 32.50
N GLU A 809 38.43 -62.96 33.52
CA GLU A 809 37.88 -62.87 34.87
C GLU A 809 38.06 -61.45 35.45
N PRO A 810 37.17 -60.99 36.35
CA PRO A 810 37.24 -59.62 36.86
C PRO A 810 38.47 -59.46 37.74
N VAL A 811 39.45 -58.70 37.24
CA VAL A 811 40.53 -58.13 38.04
C VAL A 811 39.90 -57.26 39.14
N GLU A 812 40.27 -57.54 40.39
CA GLU A 812 39.92 -56.73 41.55
C GLU A 812 40.25 -55.25 41.26
N LYS A 813 39.21 -54.41 41.20
CA LYS A 813 39.40 -52.97 41.11
C LYS A 813 40.04 -52.49 42.40
N GLU A 814 41.36 -52.24 42.37
CA GLU A 814 42.01 -51.34 43.31
C GLU A 814 41.19 -50.04 43.36
N LYS A 815 40.74 -49.66 44.56
CA LYS A 815 40.05 -48.40 44.80
C LYS A 815 41.01 -47.26 44.45
N LYS A 816 40.82 -46.63 43.28
CA LYS A 816 41.43 -45.33 43.00
C LYS A 816 40.89 -44.34 44.02
N GLU A 817 41.75 -43.85 44.91
CA GLU A 817 41.47 -42.66 45.71
C GLU A 817 41.32 -41.49 44.73
N TYR A 818 40.08 -41.03 44.55
CA TYR A 818 39.80 -39.81 43.80
C TYR A 818 40.33 -38.63 44.61
N VAL A 819 41.36 -37.95 44.09
CA VAL A 819 41.84 -36.69 44.67
C VAL A 819 40.87 -35.59 44.24
N VAL A 820 40.15 -35.04 45.21
CA VAL A 820 39.18 -33.96 45.01
C VAL A 820 39.93 -32.62 44.94
N SER A 821 39.79 -31.86 43.84
CA SER A 821 40.41 -30.55 43.66
C SER A 821 39.44 -29.40 43.98
N ALA A 822 39.93 -28.34 44.61
CA ALA A 822 39.14 -27.12 44.86
C ALA A 822 38.96 -26.30 43.57
N HIS A 823 37.80 -25.65 43.44
CA HIS A 823 37.47 -24.78 42.31
C HIS A 823 38.47 -23.61 42.21
N PRO A 824 38.97 -23.23 41.03
CA PRO A 824 39.96 -22.15 40.87
C PRO A 824 39.55 -20.82 41.51
N LEU A 825 38.25 -20.51 41.54
CA LEU A 825 37.69 -19.30 42.17
C LEU A 825 37.11 -19.54 43.58
N HIS A 826 37.60 -20.53 44.33
CA HIS A 826 37.08 -20.92 45.64
C HIS A 826 36.98 -19.74 46.64
N SER A 827 37.95 -18.83 46.65
CA SER A 827 37.92 -17.65 47.52
C SER A 827 36.83 -16.64 47.14
N CYS A 828 36.49 -16.50 45.85
CA CYS A 828 35.37 -15.66 45.40
C CYS A 828 34.02 -16.26 45.84
N TRP A 829 33.89 -17.59 45.76
CA TRP A 829 32.72 -18.32 46.25
C TRP A 829 32.54 -18.17 47.75
N LEU A 830 33.63 -18.22 48.53
CA LEU A 830 33.61 -17.97 49.98
C LEU A 830 33.09 -16.57 50.32
N ASP A 831 33.49 -15.54 49.57
CA ASP A 831 33.04 -14.16 49.76
C ASP A 831 31.54 -14.00 49.47
N ILE A 832 31.05 -14.64 48.40
CA ILE A 832 29.60 -14.71 48.12
C ILE A 832 28.85 -15.38 49.28
N PHE A 833 29.33 -16.51 49.78
CA PHE A 833 28.67 -17.22 50.88
C PHE A 833 28.63 -16.38 52.15
N ARG A 834 29.74 -15.73 52.51
CA ARG A 834 29.78 -14.78 53.64
C ARG A 834 28.77 -13.64 53.47
N LYS A 835 28.61 -13.11 52.25
CA LYS A 835 27.65 -12.05 51.95
C LYS A 835 26.20 -12.52 52.04
N TYR A 836 25.86 -13.69 51.47
CA TYR A 836 24.51 -14.25 51.59
C TYR A 836 24.14 -14.55 53.06
N ILE A 837 25.09 -15.04 53.86
CA ILE A 837 24.90 -15.25 55.30
C ILE A 837 24.69 -13.92 56.02
N ALA A 838 25.50 -12.90 55.74
CA ALA A 838 25.37 -11.56 56.34
C ALA A 838 24.04 -10.87 55.99
N LEU A 839 23.48 -11.16 54.81
CA LEU A 839 22.18 -10.69 54.34
C LEU A 839 21.00 -11.57 54.77
N CYS A 840 21.23 -12.56 55.65
CA CYS A 840 20.22 -13.50 56.14
C CYS A 840 19.52 -14.32 55.04
N MET A 841 20.23 -14.69 53.98
CA MET A 841 19.74 -15.53 52.86
C MET A 841 20.47 -16.89 52.76
N PRO A 842 20.40 -17.75 53.80
CA PRO A 842 21.17 -19.00 53.83
C PRO A 842 20.67 -20.07 52.84
N GLY A 843 19.41 -20.01 52.40
CA GLY A 843 18.87 -20.95 51.41
C GLY A 843 19.58 -20.88 50.05
N ASN A 844 20.06 -19.70 49.65
CA ASN A 844 20.80 -19.52 48.40
C ASN A 844 22.18 -20.19 48.47
N VAL A 845 22.83 -20.20 49.65
CA VAL A 845 24.10 -20.90 49.85
C VAL A 845 23.92 -22.41 49.66
N LEU A 846 22.87 -22.99 50.24
CA LEU A 846 22.57 -24.40 50.07
C LEU A 846 22.26 -24.76 48.61
N ARG A 847 21.50 -23.92 47.90
CA ARG A 847 21.18 -24.10 46.48
C ARG A 847 22.42 -24.08 45.58
N LEU A 848 23.37 -23.19 45.86
CA LEU A 848 24.61 -23.08 45.08
C LEU A 848 25.53 -24.28 45.32
N ILE A 849 25.69 -24.72 46.58
CA ILE A 849 26.47 -25.93 46.90
C ILE A 849 25.80 -27.17 46.30
N ASP A 850 24.48 -27.30 46.40
CA ASP A 850 23.72 -28.39 45.77
C ASP A 850 23.89 -28.38 44.24
N GLY A 851 23.92 -27.21 43.62
CA GLY A 851 24.25 -27.01 42.20
C GLY A 851 25.57 -27.67 41.78
N SER A 852 26.62 -27.50 42.59
CA SER A 852 27.96 -28.03 42.30
C SER A 852 28.08 -29.55 42.34
N LEU A 853 27.16 -30.26 43.01
CA LEU A 853 27.20 -31.73 43.14
C LEU A 853 27.05 -32.48 41.80
N GLN A 854 26.68 -31.80 40.71
CA GLN A 854 26.69 -32.38 39.36
C GLN A 854 28.11 -32.69 38.84
N LYS A 855 29.15 -32.03 39.38
CA LYS A 855 30.56 -32.23 39.04
C LYS A 855 31.34 -32.76 40.25
N PRO A 856 31.29 -34.07 40.56
CA PRO A 856 31.86 -34.63 41.79
C PRO A 856 33.41 -34.57 41.87
N GLU A 857 34.08 -34.23 40.77
CA GLU A 857 35.56 -34.09 40.71
C GLU A 857 36.04 -32.74 41.29
N GLU A 858 35.17 -31.74 41.43
CA GLU A 858 35.52 -30.37 41.79
C GLU A 858 34.67 -29.85 42.96
N VAL A 859 35.31 -29.32 44.01
CA VAL A 859 34.62 -28.77 45.19
C VAL A 859 34.72 -27.25 45.22
N LEU A 860 33.61 -26.57 45.49
CA LEU A 860 33.55 -25.09 45.49
C LEU A 860 34.46 -24.41 46.52
N LEU A 861 34.73 -25.03 47.67
CA LEU A 861 35.50 -24.45 48.77
C LEU A 861 36.67 -25.36 49.16
N ASP A 862 37.81 -24.78 49.52
CA ASP A 862 38.90 -25.51 50.17
C ASP A 862 38.51 -25.99 51.58
N GLU A 863 39.19 -27.03 52.11
CA GLU A 863 38.91 -27.57 53.45
C GLU A 863 39.11 -26.52 54.55
N ASN A 864 40.15 -25.68 54.46
CA ASN A 864 40.41 -24.64 55.46
C ASN A 864 39.36 -23.51 55.40
N GLU A 865 38.91 -23.18 54.19
CA GLU A 865 37.87 -22.16 53.96
C GLU A 865 36.50 -22.65 54.44
N ALA A 866 36.19 -23.93 54.20
CA ALA A 866 35.01 -24.59 54.72
C ALA A 866 35.04 -24.67 56.27
N GLU A 867 36.20 -24.98 56.88
CA GLU A 867 36.35 -24.99 58.35
C GLU A 867 36.16 -23.58 58.94
N SER A 868 36.66 -22.54 58.26
CA SER A 868 36.45 -21.13 58.62
C SER A 868 34.98 -20.73 58.56
N LEU A 869 34.29 -21.07 57.47
CA LEU A 869 32.87 -20.78 57.27
C LEU A 869 32.00 -21.51 58.30
N ALA A 870 32.18 -22.82 58.43
CA ALA A 870 31.44 -23.66 59.36
C ALA A 870 31.71 -23.26 60.82
N GLY A 871 32.95 -22.95 61.18
CA GLY A 871 33.32 -22.50 62.53
C GLY A 871 32.73 -21.14 62.91
N SER A 872 32.54 -20.24 61.93
CA SER A 872 31.87 -18.96 62.15
C SER A 872 30.36 -19.12 62.39
N LEU A 873 29.73 -20.01 61.62
CA LEU A 873 28.30 -20.32 61.70
C LEU A 873 27.95 -21.18 62.92
N ALA A 874 28.82 -22.09 63.34
CA ALA A 874 28.60 -22.97 64.48
C ALA A 874 28.37 -22.19 65.79
N LYS A 875 28.74 -20.91 65.86
CA LYS A 875 28.47 -20.02 67.00
C LYS A 875 27.13 -19.29 66.92
N THR A 876 26.58 -19.11 65.71
CA THR A 876 25.37 -18.31 65.46
C THR A 876 24.17 -19.19 65.10
N ASP A 877 24.36 -20.17 64.22
CA ASP A 877 23.37 -21.17 63.81
C ASP A 877 24.06 -22.54 63.58
N PRO A 878 24.13 -23.38 64.63
CA PRO A 878 24.74 -24.71 64.56
C PRO A 878 24.06 -25.67 63.55
N LEU A 879 22.76 -25.51 63.33
CA LEU A 879 22.00 -26.36 62.40
C LEU A 879 22.33 -26.01 60.95
N LEU A 880 22.46 -24.72 60.61
CA LEU A 880 22.91 -24.29 59.30
C LEU A 880 24.36 -24.71 59.01
N ALA A 881 25.25 -24.59 60.01
CA ALA A 881 26.62 -25.06 59.91
C ALA A 881 26.67 -26.57 59.61
N LEU A 882 25.82 -27.35 60.29
CA LEU A 882 25.67 -28.78 60.02
C LEU A 882 25.18 -29.04 58.58
N LYS A 883 24.15 -28.35 58.09
CA LYS A 883 23.64 -28.52 56.71
C LYS A 883 24.73 -28.28 55.65
N ILE A 884 25.49 -27.20 55.78
CA ILE A 884 26.60 -26.89 54.85
C ILE A 884 27.67 -27.97 54.94
N SER A 885 28.03 -28.41 56.16
CA SER A 885 29.03 -29.47 56.34
C SER A 885 28.62 -30.81 55.72
N LEU A 886 27.33 -31.14 55.73
CA LEU A 886 26.80 -32.41 55.20
C LEU A 886 26.78 -32.46 53.66
N LEU A 887 26.78 -31.30 52.99
CA LEU A 887 26.90 -31.19 51.53
C LEU A 887 28.35 -31.25 51.04
N LEU A 888 29.32 -30.97 51.92
CA LEU A 888 30.75 -30.98 51.60
C LEU A 888 31.37 -32.36 51.89
N PRO A 889 32.41 -32.77 51.15
CA PRO A 889 33.00 -34.10 51.32
C PRO A 889 33.83 -34.25 52.62
N TYR A 890 34.13 -33.17 53.33
CA TYR A 890 35.07 -33.14 54.46
C TYR A 890 34.52 -33.80 55.73
N GLU A 891 35.05 -34.96 56.12
CA GLU A 891 34.61 -35.73 57.30
C GLU A 891 34.95 -35.02 58.63
N ARG A 892 36.10 -34.34 58.69
CA ARG A 892 36.53 -33.61 59.89
C ARG A 892 35.56 -32.48 60.26
N ILE A 893 35.10 -31.71 59.28
CA ILE A 893 34.17 -30.59 59.49
C ILE A 893 32.78 -31.14 59.88
N ARG A 894 32.34 -32.22 59.22
CA ARG A 894 31.08 -32.92 59.57
C ARG A 894 31.07 -33.37 61.02
N THR A 895 32.13 -34.04 61.47
CA THR A 895 32.22 -34.53 62.87
C THR A 895 32.29 -33.39 63.89
N GLN A 896 33.00 -32.30 63.59
CA GLN A 896 33.00 -31.10 64.43
C GLN A 896 31.59 -30.50 64.56
N CYS A 897 30.86 -30.32 63.46
CA CYS A 897 29.50 -29.77 63.48
C CYS A 897 28.50 -30.69 64.21
N LEU A 898 28.62 -32.01 64.02
CA LEU A 898 27.78 -32.99 64.74
C LEU A 898 27.98 -32.91 66.26
N ASN A 899 29.23 -32.75 66.73
CA ASN A 899 29.51 -32.59 68.16
C ASN A 899 28.88 -31.32 68.74
N VAL A 900 28.96 -30.21 68.01
CA VAL A 900 28.36 -28.93 68.45
C VAL A 900 26.83 -29.05 68.55
N VAL A 901 26.18 -29.64 67.54
CA VAL A 901 24.72 -29.83 67.55
C VAL A 901 24.29 -30.81 68.65
N GLU A 902 25.05 -31.87 68.90
CA GLU A 902 24.78 -32.80 70.00
C GLU A 902 24.87 -32.12 71.37
N GLU A 903 25.87 -31.26 71.60
CA GLU A 903 25.98 -30.49 72.85
C GLU A 903 24.81 -29.50 73.01
N GLN A 904 24.41 -28.84 71.92
CA GLN A 904 23.26 -27.93 71.92
C GLN A 904 21.97 -28.68 72.28
N LEU A 905 21.70 -29.82 71.65
CA LEU A 905 20.50 -30.63 71.92
C LEU A 905 20.47 -31.18 73.36
N LYS A 906 21.64 -31.48 73.95
CA LYS A 906 21.75 -31.87 75.37
C LYS A 906 21.41 -30.72 76.33
N GLN A 907 21.72 -29.48 75.96
CA GLN A 907 21.53 -28.30 76.81
C GLN A 907 20.13 -27.68 76.67
N GLU A 908 19.66 -27.52 75.45
CA GLU A 908 18.45 -26.75 75.11
C GLU A 908 17.22 -27.63 74.83
N GLY A 909 17.41 -28.95 74.68
CA GLY A 909 16.34 -29.88 74.30
C GLY A 909 15.99 -29.82 72.81
N ILE A 910 14.87 -30.45 72.43
CA ILE A 910 14.40 -30.46 71.03
C ILE A 910 13.86 -29.06 70.69
N PRO A 911 14.37 -28.37 69.64
CA PRO A 911 13.92 -27.02 69.26
C PRO A 911 12.41 -26.94 68.95
N GLU A 912 11.77 -25.80 69.21
CA GLU A 912 10.39 -25.55 68.74
C GLU A 912 10.35 -25.46 67.21
N LEU A 913 9.67 -26.41 66.57
CA LEU A 913 9.70 -26.70 65.13
C LEU A 913 8.81 -25.80 64.27
N SER A 914 8.79 -24.49 64.51
CA SER A 914 8.04 -23.53 63.67
C SER A 914 8.74 -23.19 62.34
N SER A 915 9.96 -23.71 62.08
CA SER A 915 10.67 -23.45 60.82
C SER A 915 10.48 -24.59 59.80
N PRO A 916 10.22 -24.28 58.52
CA PRO A 916 10.15 -25.26 57.43
C PRO A 916 11.53 -25.87 57.10
N SER A 917 12.60 -25.61 57.85
CA SER A 917 13.97 -25.97 57.45
C SER A 917 14.48 -27.31 58.03
N HIS A 918 13.70 -27.98 58.88
CA HIS A 918 14.20 -29.15 59.63
C HIS A 918 14.17 -30.47 58.84
N HIS A 919 13.33 -30.59 57.80
CA HIS A 919 13.31 -31.77 56.93
C HIS A 919 14.57 -31.85 56.04
N GLU A 920 15.16 -30.70 55.68
CA GLU A 920 16.44 -30.62 54.98
C GLU A 920 17.57 -31.30 55.77
N VAL A 921 17.57 -31.18 57.11
CA VAL A 921 18.59 -31.83 57.96
C VAL A 921 18.49 -33.35 57.85
N LEU A 922 17.27 -33.90 57.91
CA LEU A 922 17.06 -35.34 57.76
C LEU A 922 17.50 -35.83 56.37
N LEU A 923 17.12 -35.10 55.32
CA LEU A 923 17.50 -35.40 53.95
C LEU A 923 19.03 -35.42 53.78
N LEU A 924 19.72 -34.40 54.27
CA LEU A 924 21.18 -34.27 54.16
C LEU A 924 21.94 -35.31 55.01
N VAL A 925 21.42 -35.68 56.18
CA VAL A 925 21.99 -36.77 57.00
C VAL A 925 21.86 -38.12 56.30
N ILE A 926 20.75 -38.37 55.60
CA ILE A 926 20.56 -39.57 54.78
C ILE A 926 21.49 -39.55 53.57
N TYR A 927 21.54 -38.43 52.84
CA TYR A 927 22.37 -38.27 51.64
C TYR A 927 23.87 -38.45 51.92
N SER A 928 24.39 -37.78 52.94
CA SER A 928 25.82 -37.80 53.31
C SER A 928 26.30 -39.15 53.86
N GLY A 929 25.41 -40.12 54.06
CA GLY A 929 25.72 -41.43 54.67
C GLY A 929 26.02 -41.37 56.17
N THR A 930 25.88 -40.22 56.81
CA THR A 930 26.23 -39.98 58.23
C THR A 930 25.27 -40.67 59.20
N LEU A 931 24.09 -41.09 58.73
CA LEU A 931 23.06 -41.75 59.54
C LEU A 931 23.59 -42.99 60.28
N SER A 932 24.39 -43.85 59.62
CA SER A 932 24.95 -45.06 60.24
C SER A 932 25.94 -44.72 61.37
N THR A 933 26.72 -43.66 61.21
CA THR A 933 27.66 -43.13 62.21
C THR A 933 26.92 -42.61 63.44
N ILE A 934 25.80 -41.91 63.24
CA ILE A 934 24.95 -41.39 64.33
C ILE A 934 24.31 -42.53 65.12
N ILE A 935 23.78 -43.56 64.44
CA ILE A 935 23.10 -44.69 65.08
C ILE A 935 24.09 -45.57 65.87
N SER A 936 25.26 -45.85 65.29
CA SER A 936 26.23 -46.78 65.86
C SER A 936 27.00 -46.18 67.05
N ASN A 937 27.11 -44.85 67.11
CA ASN A 937 27.89 -44.17 68.15
C ASN A 937 26.99 -43.58 69.25
N SER A 938 27.11 -44.13 70.46
CA SER A 938 26.35 -43.69 71.63
C SER A 938 26.53 -42.21 72.02
N CYS A 939 27.60 -41.55 71.56
CA CYS A 939 27.85 -40.14 71.85
C CYS A 939 26.79 -39.20 71.23
N TYR A 940 26.14 -39.62 70.14
CA TYR A 940 25.13 -38.86 69.40
C TYR A 940 23.68 -39.24 69.75
N GLY A 941 23.45 -39.72 70.97
CA GLY A 941 22.13 -40.20 71.39
C GLY A 941 21.02 -39.14 71.31
N SER A 942 21.34 -37.87 71.56
CA SER A 942 20.36 -36.77 71.51
C SER A 942 19.99 -36.42 70.07
N LEU A 943 20.97 -36.40 69.17
CA LEU A 943 20.79 -36.20 67.74
C LEU A 943 20.03 -37.37 67.11
N PHE A 944 20.30 -38.61 67.51
CA PHE A 944 19.51 -39.77 67.09
C PHE A 944 18.04 -39.66 67.56
N SER A 945 17.81 -39.27 68.83
CA SER A 945 16.47 -39.01 69.35
C SER A 945 15.76 -37.89 68.58
N PHE A 946 16.48 -36.83 68.21
CA PHE A 946 15.98 -35.73 67.40
C PHE A 946 15.57 -36.20 65.99
N LEU A 947 16.38 -37.03 65.33
CA LEU A 947 16.02 -37.63 64.03
C LEU A 947 14.79 -38.53 64.13
N CYS A 948 14.68 -39.37 65.17
CA CYS A 948 13.50 -40.19 65.41
C CYS A 948 12.24 -39.34 65.65
N TYR A 949 12.36 -38.23 66.38
CA TYR A 949 11.28 -37.26 66.57
C TYR A 949 10.85 -36.62 65.24
N LEU A 950 11.81 -36.21 64.40
CA LEU A 950 11.53 -35.64 63.06
C LEU A 950 10.78 -36.65 62.18
N ILE A 951 11.24 -37.90 62.15
CA ILE A 951 10.57 -38.99 61.42
C ILE A 951 9.13 -39.16 61.90
N GLY A 952 8.89 -39.13 63.21
CA GLY A 952 7.54 -39.21 63.79
C GLY A 952 6.64 -38.05 63.40
N LYS A 953 7.17 -36.81 63.46
CA LYS A 953 6.44 -35.60 63.05
C LYS A 953 6.09 -35.61 61.56
N LEU A 954 7.06 -35.88 60.70
CA LEU A 954 6.89 -35.94 59.25
C LEU A 954 5.96 -37.08 58.83
N SER A 955 5.98 -38.21 59.55
CA SER A 955 5.02 -39.30 59.33
C SER A 955 3.59 -38.87 59.62
N ARG A 956 3.37 -38.08 60.68
CA ARG A 956 2.05 -37.51 61.00
C ARG A 956 1.60 -36.51 59.95
N GLU A 957 2.47 -35.57 59.56
CA GLU A 957 2.19 -34.56 58.54
C GLU A 957 1.87 -35.22 57.17
N PHE A 958 2.64 -36.24 56.78
CA PHE A 958 2.40 -37.02 55.56
C PHE A 958 1.04 -37.74 55.58
N GLN A 959 0.67 -38.34 56.71
CA GLN A 959 -0.62 -39.03 56.87
C GLN A 959 -1.81 -38.06 56.87
N GLU A 960 -1.70 -36.94 57.59
CA GLU A 960 -2.70 -35.86 57.59
C GLU A 960 -2.92 -35.32 56.17
N GLU A 961 -1.84 -35.19 55.40
CA GLU A 961 -1.92 -34.70 54.02
C GLU A 961 -2.56 -35.71 53.05
N GLN A 962 -2.22 -37.00 53.12
CA GLN A 962 -2.88 -38.04 52.30
C GLN A 962 -4.40 -38.06 52.53
N ILE A 963 -4.84 -37.83 53.77
CA ILE A 963 -6.26 -37.72 54.11
C ILE A 963 -6.88 -36.50 53.45
N THR A 964 -6.23 -35.34 53.47
CA THR A 964 -6.74 -34.12 52.81
C THR A 964 -6.72 -34.18 51.27
N GLN A 965 -5.78 -34.92 50.66
CA GLN A 965 -5.73 -35.13 49.20
C GLN A 965 -6.90 -35.98 48.69
N ALA A 966 -7.40 -36.91 49.49
CA ALA A 966 -8.59 -37.69 49.16
C ALA A 966 -9.86 -36.83 49.05
N ASP A 967 -9.92 -35.71 49.80
CA ASP A 967 -11.08 -34.82 49.86
C ASP A 967 -11.03 -33.62 48.89
N ASN A 968 -9.85 -33.16 48.45
CA ASN A 968 -9.71 -31.96 47.59
C ASN A 968 -8.89 -32.23 46.31
N ARG A 969 -9.58 -32.56 45.21
CA ARG A 969 -8.97 -32.91 43.90
C ARG A 969 -8.51 -31.73 43.01
N GLY A 970 -8.42 -30.50 43.51
CA GLY A 970 -8.30 -29.33 42.61
C GLY A 970 -7.55 -28.09 43.12
N SER A 971 -6.55 -28.21 43.99
CA SER A 971 -5.79 -27.05 44.48
C SER A 971 -4.30 -27.19 44.19
N ASN A 972 -3.69 -26.15 43.57
CA ASN A 972 -2.26 -26.03 43.27
C ASN A 972 -1.37 -26.39 44.48
N ALA A 973 -0.29 -27.13 44.21
CA ALA A 973 0.63 -27.65 45.23
C ALA A 973 1.48 -26.54 45.85
N SER A 974 1.24 -26.23 47.12
CA SER A 974 2.15 -25.44 47.96
C SER A 974 3.47 -26.20 48.20
N SER A 975 4.54 -25.48 48.53
CA SER A 975 5.87 -26.05 48.81
C SER A 975 5.87 -27.09 49.93
N GLU A 976 5.00 -26.93 50.93
CA GLU A 976 4.80 -27.89 52.02
C GLU A 976 4.23 -29.24 51.54
N ARG A 977 3.44 -29.26 50.45
CA ARG A 977 2.89 -30.50 49.87
C ARG A 977 3.93 -31.35 49.13
N ARG A 978 5.08 -30.75 48.78
CA ARG A 978 6.14 -31.42 48.01
C ARG A 978 7.23 -32.02 48.91
N SER A 979 7.44 -31.48 50.10
CA SER A 979 8.39 -32.03 51.07
C SER A 979 7.85 -33.29 51.76
N THR A 980 6.53 -33.39 51.93
CA THR A 980 5.83 -34.56 52.46
C THR A 980 5.77 -35.73 51.48
N SER A 981 5.55 -35.48 50.18
CA SER A 981 5.64 -36.54 49.16
C SER A 981 7.06 -37.13 49.08
N CYS A 982 8.08 -36.28 49.04
CA CYS A 982 9.49 -36.67 49.12
C CYS A 982 9.81 -37.47 50.40
N PHE A 983 9.16 -37.14 51.52
CA PHE A 983 9.31 -37.89 52.76
C PHE A 983 8.84 -39.34 52.64
N GLY A 984 7.61 -39.56 52.16
CA GLY A 984 7.01 -40.89 52.09
C GLY A 984 7.64 -41.81 51.04
N GLU A 985 8.06 -41.23 49.90
CA GLU A 985 8.63 -41.99 48.78
C GLU A 985 10.13 -42.23 48.91
N LEU A 986 10.88 -41.29 49.51
CA LEU A 986 12.35 -41.32 49.51
C LEU A 986 12.95 -41.35 50.92
N MET A 987 12.66 -40.36 51.76
CA MET A 987 13.37 -40.20 53.04
C MET A 987 13.03 -41.30 54.05
N PHE A 988 11.76 -41.66 54.20
CA PHE A 988 11.32 -42.65 55.18
C PHE A 988 11.82 -44.07 54.83
N PRO A 989 11.70 -44.57 53.58
CA PRO A 989 12.32 -45.84 53.18
C PRO A 989 13.83 -45.86 53.39
N CYS A 990 14.55 -44.80 53.01
CA CYS A 990 16.00 -44.73 53.17
C CYS A 990 16.43 -44.70 54.65
N PHE A 991 15.70 -43.99 55.52
CA PHE A 991 15.95 -43.97 56.96
C PHE A 991 15.74 -45.36 57.58
N VAL A 992 14.65 -46.05 57.21
CA VAL A 992 14.35 -47.42 57.65
C VAL A 992 15.43 -48.39 57.18
N SER A 993 15.88 -48.27 55.92
CA SER A 993 17.02 -49.04 55.42
C SER A 993 18.32 -48.74 56.17
N GLY A 994 18.57 -47.48 56.53
CA GLY A 994 19.72 -47.07 57.34
C GLY A 994 19.72 -47.70 58.74
N LEU A 995 18.56 -47.77 59.40
CA LEU A 995 18.41 -48.47 60.68
C LEU A 995 18.71 -49.97 60.56
N VAL A 996 18.28 -50.60 59.47
CA VAL A 996 18.55 -52.03 59.21
C VAL A 996 20.05 -52.28 59.00
N LYS A 997 20.73 -51.41 58.25
CA LYS A 997 22.19 -51.50 58.05
C LYS A 997 23.00 -51.27 59.32
N ALA A 998 22.44 -50.53 60.29
CA ALA A 998 23.04 -50.26 61.60
C ALA A 998 22.60 -51.26 62.68
N ASP A 999 22.13 -52.46 62.30
CA ASP A 999 21.67 -53.54 63.17
C ASP A 999 20.47 -53.18 64.10
N GLN A 1000 19.73 -52.11 63.82
CA GLN A 1000 18.52 -51.68 64.55
C GLN A 1000 17.22 -52.16 63.88
N GLN A 1001 17.19 -53.44 63.49
CA GLN A 1001 16.11 -54.03 62.69
C GLN A 1001 14.75 -54.06 63.43
N ILE A 1002 14.78 -54.26 64.75
CA ILE A 1002 13.57 -54.29 65.58
C ILE A 1002 12.91 -52.91 65.64
N LEU A 1003 13.71 -51.85 65.80
CA LEU A 1003 13.22 -50.47 65.81
C LEU A 1003 12.64 -50.09 64.43
N ALA A 1004 13.33 -50.46 63.35
CA ALA A 1004 12.86 -50.27 61.98
C ALA A 1004 11.50 -50.95 61.74
N GLY A 1005 11.34 -52.20 62.19
CA GLY A 1005 10.08 -52.94 62.08
C GLY A 1005 8.95 -52.33 62.90
N PHE A 1006 9.24 -51.79 64.09
CA PHE A 1006 8.24 -51.06 64.88
C PHE A 1006 7.83 -49.73 64.25
N LEU A 1007 8.76 -48.98 63.66
CA LEU A 1007 8.45 -47.75 62.94
C LEU A 1007 7.55 -48.02 61.73
N VAL A 1008 7.86 -49.04 60.92
CA VAL A 1008 7.03 -49.44 59.76
C VAL A 1008 5.64 -49.91 60.20
N THR A 1009 5.54 -50.77 61.21
CA THR A 1009 4.23 -51.26 61.70
C THR A 1009 3.36 -50.14 62.25
N LYS A 1010 3.96 -49.12 62.89
CA LYS A 1010 3.25 -47.90 63.33
C LYS A 1010 2.87 -46.99 62.16
N PHE A 1011 3.75 -46.80 61.19
CA PHE A 1011 3.48 -46.02 59.97
C PHE A 1011 2.33 -46.61 59.15
N MET A 1012 2.24 -47.94 59.09
CA MET A 1012 1.16 -48.66 58.41
C MET A 1012 -0.15 -48.78 59.24
N HIS A 1013 -0.26 -48.10 60.38
CA HIS A 1013 -1.39 -48.19 61.33
C HIS A 1013 -1.83 -49.61 61.70
N SER A 1014 -0.88 -50.55 61.78
CA SER A 1014 -1.20 -51.90 62.25
C SER A 1014 -1.63 -51.85 63.72
N ASN A 1015 -2.62 -52.68 64.08
CA ASN A 1015 -3.12 -52.73 65.45
C ASN A 1015 -1.96 -53.03 66.42
N PRO A 1016 -1.77 -52.28 67.54
CA PRO A 1016 -0.67 -52.51 68.48
C PRO A 1016 -0.55 -53.97 68.97
N SER A 1017 -1.64 -54.73 68.97
CA SER A 1017 -1.63 -56.16 69.31
C SER A 1017 -0.94 -57.06 68.28
N LEU A 1018 -0.69 -56.56 67.06
CA LEU A 1018 -0.03 -57.24 65.95
C LEU A 1018 1.46 -56.87 65.83
N SER A 1019 1.97 -55.91 66.62
CA SER A 1019 3.39 -55.53 66.68
C SER A 1019 4.23 -56.57 67.46
N LEU A 1020 4.14 -57.85 67.10
CA LEU A 1020 5.02 -58.91 67.61
C LEU A 1020 6.35 -58.87 66.83
N ILE A 1021 7.47 -59.24 67.47
CA ILE A 1021 8.82 -59.19 66.84
C ILE A 1021 8.85 -59.92 65.48
N ASN A 1022 8.22 -61.08 65.41
CA ASN A 1022 8.15 -61.92 64.20
C ASN A 1022 7.31 -61.27 63.08
N VAL A 1023 6.32 -60.45 63.45
CA VAL A 1023 5.46 -59.72 62.50
C VAL A 1023 6.13 -58.42 62.08
N ALA A 1024 6.89 -57.78 62.97
CA ALA A 1024 7.63 -56.55 62.68
C ALA A 1024 8.71 -56.79 61.61
N GLU A 1025 9.45 -57.89 61.69
CA GLU A 1025 10.43 -58.28 60.67
C GLU A 1025 9.76 -58.60 59.32
N ALA A 1026 8.71 -59.43 59.32
CA ALA A 1026 7.98 -59.78 58.10
C ALA A 1026 7.31 -58.55 57.44
N SER A 1027 6.79 -57.62 58.25
CA SER A 1027 6.21 -56.36 57.78
C SER A 1027 7.27 -55.42 57.22
N LEU A 1028 8.44 -55.35 57.85
CA LEU A 1028 9.58 -54.58 57.38
C LEU A 1028 10.11 -55.09 56.03
N ARG A 1029 10.29 -56.41 55.89
CA ARG A 1029 10.72 -57.03 54.63
C ARG A 1029 9.71 -56.74 53.52
N ARG A 1030 8.43 -57.00 53.76
CA ARG A 1030 7.36 -56.76 52.78
C ARG A 1030 7.22 -55.28 52.40
N TYR A 1031 7.43 -54.38 53.35
CA TYR A 1031 7.42 -52.94 53.11
C TYR A 1031 8.56 -52.53 52.17
N LEU A 1032 9.80 -52.96 52.46
CA LEU A 1032 10.97 -52.64 51.63
C LEU A 1032 10.90 -53.28 50.24
N GLU A 1033 10.41 -54.52 50.12
CA GLU A 1033 10.16 -55.18 48.83
C GLU A 1033 9.18 -54.37 47.96
N LYS A 1034 8.04 -53.94 48.53
CA LYS A 1034 7.06 -53.13 47.81
C LYS A 1034 7.58 -51.75 47.41
N GLN A 1035 8.40 -51.12 48.25
CA GLN A 1035 9.02 -49.84 47.91
C GLN A 1035 10.01 -50.01 46.75
N LEU A 1036 10.75 -51.12 46.73
CA LEU A 1036 11.65 -51.44 45.63
C LEU A 1036 10.89 -51.69 44.31
N GLU A 1037 9.80 -52.48 44.34
CA GLU A 1037 8.93 -52.70 43.17
C GLU A 1037 8.33 -51.38 42.65
N SER A 1038 7.89 -50.50 43.55
CA SER A 1038 7.33 -49.18 43.18
C SER A 1038 8.36 -48.30 42.47
N LEU A 1039 9.63 -48.34 42.89
CA LEU A 1039 10.72 -47.56 42.29
C LEU A 1039 11.20 -48.15 40.95
N GLU A 1040 10.96 -49.44 40.69
CA GLU A 1040 11.30 -50.11 39.43
C GLU A 1040 10.25 -49.88 38.33
N HIS A 1041 8.98 -49.73 38.68
CA HIS A 1041 7.88 -49.50 37.71
C HIS A 1041 7.65 -48.04 37.31
N SER A 1042 8.33 -47.10 37.97
CA SER A 1042 8.08 -45.67 37.83
C SER A 1042 9.07 -44.91 36.94
N GLU A 1043 9.99 -45.60 36.25
CA GLU A 1043 11.08 -44.98 35.47
C GLU A 1043 10.61 -44.01 34.36
N ASP A 1044 9.38 -44.16 33.85
CA ASP A 1044 8.87 -43.35 32.72
C ASP A 1044 7.90 -42.21 33.10
N SER A 1045 7.49 -42.06 34.36
CA SER A 1045 6.43 -41.09 34.75
C SER A 1045 6.91 -39.86 35.53
N PHE A 1046 8.19 -39.80 35.90
CA PHE A 1046 8.72 -38.69 36.69
C PHE A 1046 9.27 -37.58 35.79
N GLY A 1047 8.37 -36.89 35.09
CA GLY A 1047 8.70 -35.60 34.48
C GLY A 1047 9.06 -34.59 35.58
N GLU A 1048 10.08 -33.77 35.33
CA GLU A 1048 10.69 -32.73 36.20
C GLU A 1048 9.79 -32.21 37.33
N SER A 1049 9.59 -32.98 38.39
CA SER A 1049 8.82 -32.52 39.54
C SER A 1049 9.75 -31.62 40.36
N THR A 1050 9.35 -30.36 40.51
CA THR A 1050 10.01 -29.30 41.27
C THR A 1050 9.87 -29.58 42.77
N GLU A 1051 10.49 -30.67 43.22
CA GLU A 1051 10.55 -31.12 44.60
C GLU A 1051 11.79 -30.51 45.27
N LEU A 1052 11.56 -29.59 46.21
CA LEU A 1052 12.54 -28.82 46.98
C LEU A 1052 13.53 -27.98 46.12
N GLU A 1053 13.17 -26.73 45.83
CA GLU A 1053 13.97 -25.80 45.01
C GLU A 1053 15.41 -25.57 45.53
N THR A 1054 15.67 -25.80 46.82
CA THR A 1054 16.97 -25.58 47.46
C THR A 1054 17.94 -26.76 47.36
N LEU A 1055 17.48 -28.00 47.23
CA LEU A 1055 18.33 -29.23 47.26
C LEU A 1055 17.95 -30.22 46.15
N LYS A 1056 17.66 -29.72 44.95
CA LYS A 1056 17.16 -30.51 43.82
C LYS A 1056 18.12 -31.64 43.42
N ASN A 1057 19.44 -31.37 43.39
CA ASN A 1057 20.45 -32.34 42.97
C ASN A 1057 20.71 -33.40 44.05
N THR A 1058 20.67 -33.02 45.32
CA THR A 1058 20.71 -33.95 46.45
C THR A 1058 19.55 -34.94 46.38
N VAL A 1059 18.33 -34.46 46.11
CA VAL A 1059 17.14 -35.33 45.97
C VAL A 1059 17.28 -36.25 44.75
N SER A 1060 17.76 -35.75 43.60
CA SER A 1060 17.93 -36.57 42.40
C SER A 1060 19.01 -37.65 42.59
N SER A 1061 20.13 -37.30 43.23
CA SER A 1061 21.22 -38.23 43.54
C SER A 1061 20.78 -39.29 44.57
N LEU A 1062 20.08 -38.88 45.64
CA LEU A 1062 19.54 -39.82 46.61
C LEU A 1062 18.48 -40.73 45.98
N ARG A 1063 17.66 -40.23 45.05
CA ARG A 1063 16.70 -41.03 44.28
C ARG A 1063 17.41 -42.10 43.43
N GLY A 1064 18.49 -41.74 42.74
CA GLY A 1064 19.34 -42.70 42.01
C GLY A 1064 19.92 -43.79 42.92
N ASN A 1065 20.42 -43.41 44.09
CA ASN A 1065 21.07 -44.33 45.03
C ASN A 1065 20.08 -45.11 45.93
N SER A 1066 18.83 -44.66 46.05
CA SER A 1066 17.83 -45.26 46.95
C SER A 1066 17.57 -46.74 46.68
N LYS A 1067 17.55 -47.14 45.39
CA LYS A 1067 17.40 -48.55 44.97
C LYS A 1067 18.51 -49.43 45.54
N GLU A 1068 19.76 -48.97 45.48
CA GLU A 1068 20.91 -49.69 46.02
C GLU A 1068 20.88 -49.73 47.56
N VAL A 1069 20.49 -48.62 48.20
CA VAL A 1069 20.35 -48.54 49.66
C VAL A 1069 19.31 -49.56 50.18
N ILE A 1070 18.15 -49.65 49.53
CA ILE A 1070 17.07 -50.58 49.91
C ILE A 1070 17.47 -52.04 49.63
N ARG A 1071 18.06 -52.34 48.46
CA ARG A 1071 18.56 -53.69 48.14
C ARG A 1071 19.61 -54.17 49.15
N SER A 1072 20.54 -53.29 49.51
CA SER A 1072 21.55 -53.55 50.53
C SER A 1072 20.94 -53.84 51.91
N ALA A 1073 19.91 -53.10 52.32
CA ALA A 1073 19.21 -53.37 53.58
C ALA A 1073 18.43 -54.69 53.56
N LEU A 1074 17.78 -55.03 52.43
CA LEU A 1074 17.10 -56.33 52.25
C LEU A 1074 18.09 -57.50 52.35
N ALA A 1075 19.31 -57.35 51.80
CA ALA A 1075 20.37 -58.34 51.95
C ALA A 1075 20.80 -58.50 53.42
N SER A 1076 20.91 -57.41 54.19
CA SER A 1076 21.23 -57.45 55.64
C SER A 1076 20.12 -58.11 56.49
N LEU A 1077 18.86 -58.10 56.05
CA LEU A 1077 17.77 -58.83 56.71
C LEU A 1077 17.81 -60.34 56.46
N SER A 1078 18.52 -60.80 55.42
CA SER A 1078 18.63 -62.22 55.07
C SER A 1078 19.67 -62.98 55.91
N SER A 1079 20.63 -62.26 56.52
CA SER A 1079 21.66 -62.87 57.38
C SER A 1079 21.18 -63.17 58.80
N CYS A 1080 20.15 -62.47 59.30
CA CYS A 1080 19.61 -62.68 60.66
C CYS A 1080 18.78 -63.96 60.82
N THR A 1081 18.34 -64.60 59.73
CA THR A 1081 17.61 -65.88 59.82
C THR A 1081 18.49 -67.08 60.14
N ASN A 1082 19.83 -66.93 60.12
CA ASN A 1082 20.77 -68.03 60.36
C ASN A 1082 21.53 -67.96 61.70
N SER A 1083 21.24 -66.99 62.57
CA SER A 1083 21.91 -66.85 63.89
C SER A 1083 20.95 -66.72 65.09
N ARG A 1084 19.86 -67.49 65.08
CA ARG A 1084 19.12 -67.85 66.30
C ARG A 1084 19.02 -69.35 66.47
#